data_AF-A0A0B7N7Z9-F1
#
_entry.id   AF-A0A0B7N7Z9-F1
#
_cell.length_a   1.000
_cell.length_b   1.000
_cell.length_c   1.000
_cell.angle_alpha   90.00
_cell.angle_beta   90.00
_cell.angle_gamma   90.00
#
_symmetry.space_group_name_H-M   'P 1'
#
loop_
_entity.id
_entity.type
_entity.pdbx_description
1 polymer ?
#
loop_
_entity_poly.entity_id
_entity_poly.type
_entity_poly.pdbx_seq_one_letter_code
_entity_poly.pdbx_strand_id
1 'polypeptide(L)'
;MSCKTVLASKVSASFRDQIKKDIKERNIRPKLVGFLANEDPAAIKYAEWTAKTCAETGVDFELRKVNKLELEGKITEANEDKSVNGIMVYYPVFGGKQDLYLQSCVSELKDVEGLCHKFVHNVYHNIRFMDDTETMKCIIPCTPLACVKILEYIGVYNPVIPYGNRLYGRTIAVINRSEIVGRPLAAMLANDGAKVYSVDVNGIQVFTRGTGIKLARHQVEDTNDTVEDVIPLCDVVITGVPTPKYKMPTSLLKDGVVAINFSSSANFEDDIKTKASIYVPSVGKVTVAMLERNLLRLHDYQNNLTEESKNYILLIVHLTVGSEFWRQICSEHGISNDGTLEEFATEGGDRKDVFFYQADDEHYIPRALLLDLEPRVIDNIKSSAFANLYNPENIFTSKDGGGAGNIWPNGYTQAEKMSEDIMDMVDREADNSDSLEGFMLLHSIAGGTGSGLGSFLLEKLNDRYPKKLIQTYSVFPDSIEVSDTVVQPYNSMLALKRLTNNADSVVVLDNAALSRIAIDRLHIQQPTFEQTNQLVSTVMSASTSTLRYPGYMNNDLVSIVASLIPTPRCHFLTTAYTPFSSEQVEKAKSIRKTTVLDVMRRLLQPKNRMVSTMPSKRSCYISVLDIIQGEADPTDVHKSLLRIRERRLASFIPWGPASIQVALSKKSPYVQTPHRVSGLMLANHTSIASLFRRTCDQYDKLRKRNAFLEQYRKHAAFADDLEEFDDSRRVVQELIDEYEACETPDYVNYGLKDTPMETL
;
A
#
# COMPACT_ATOMS: atom_id res chain seq x y z
N MET A 1 -35.13 -21.79 -40.92
CA MET A 1 -35.45 -21.03 -39.70
C MET A 1 -35.27 -19.55 -40.01
N SER A 2 -36.14 -18.65 -39.57
CA SER A 2 -35.91 -17.21 -39.79
C SER A 2 -34.89 -16.68 -38.79
N CYS A 3 -33.79 -16.09 -39.26
CA CYS A 3 -32.76 -15.49 -38.42
C CYS A 3 -33.35 -14.32 -37.61
N LYS A 4 -33.25 -14.38 -36.28
CA LYS A 4 -33.65 -13.28 -35.39
C LYS A 4 -32.52 -12.26 -35.31
N THR A 5 -32.73 -11.06 -35.85
CA THR A 5 -31.77 -9.95 -35.68
C THR A 5 -32.01 -9.26 -34.34
N VAL A 6 -30.99 -9.23 -33.47
CA VAL A 6 -31.05 -8.58 -32.16
C VAL A 6 -30.20 -7.32 -32.17
N LEU A 7 -30.83 -6.16 -32.00
CA LEU A 7 -30.14 -4.87 -31.99
C LEU A 7 -29.60 -4.55 -30.60
N ALA A 8 -28.37 -4.02 -30.53
CA ALA A 8 -27.75 -3.56 -29.29
C ALA A 8 -28.63 -2.58 -28.49
N SER A 9 -29.42 -1.74 -29.17
CA SER A 9 -30.35 -0.80 -28.51
C SER A 9 -31.44 -1.49 -27.69
N LYS A 10 -31.86 -2.69 -28.10
CA LYS A 10 -32.89 -3.46 -27.38
C LYS A 10 -32.31 -4.08 -26.12
N VAL A 11 -31.05 -4.53 -26.19
CA VAL A 11 -30.32 -5.10 -25.04
C VAL A 11 -29.91 -4.00 -24.06
N SER A 12 -29.44 -2.86 -24.55
CA SER A 12 -28.98 -1.76 -23.71
C SER A 12 -30.10 -0.99 -23.01
N ALA A 13 -31.35 -1.08 -23.49
CA ALA A 13 -32.49 -0.37 -22.91
C ALA A 13 -32.66 -0.64 -21.41
N SER A 14 -32.70 -1.92 -21.00
CA SER A 14 -32.86 -2.28 -19.58
C SER A 14 -31.73 -1.78 -18.69
N PHE A 15 -30.49 -1.77 -19.20
CA PHE A 15 -29.34 -1.27 -18.45
C PHE A 15 -29.38 0.26 -18.32
N ARG A 16 -29.71 0.98 -19.39
CA ARG A 16 -29.83 2.44 -19.36
C ARG A 16 -30.96 2.91 -18.46
N ASP A 17 -32.10 2.21 -18.48
CA ASP A 17 -33.23 2.53 -17.60
C ASP A 17 -32.86 2.32 -16.13
N GLN A 18 -32.10 1.25 -15.82
CA GLN A 18 -31.58 1.02 -14.48
C GLN A 18 -30.56 2.09 -14.05
N ILE A 19 -29.59 2.43 -14.91
CA ILE A 19 -28.58 3.48 -14.63
C ILE A 19 -29.26 4.82 -14.37
N LYS A 20 -30.25 5.18 -15.20
CA LYS A 20 -31.03 6.41 -15.04
C LYS A 20 -31.82 6.42 -13.73
N LYS A 21 -32.38 5.28 -13.35
CA LYS A 21 -33.07 5.10 -12.07
C LYS A 21 -32.08 5.28 -10.91
N ASP A 22 -30.93 4.61 -10.95
CA ASP A 22 -29.89 4.67 -9.91
C ASP A 22 -29.36 6.10 -9.73
N ILE A 23 -29.06 6.81 -10.82
CA ILE A 23 -28.61 8.21 -10.79
C ILE A 23 -29.67 9.11 -10.13
N LYS A 24 -30.94 8.91 -10.49
CA LYS A 24 -32.05 9.70 -9.95
C LYS A 24 -32.33 9.40 -8.48
N GLU A 25 -32.32 8.13 -8.08
CA GLU A 25 -32.58 7.71 -6.70
C GLU A 25 -31.45 8.15 -5.75
N ARG A 26 -30.20 8.12 -6.22
CA ARG A 26 -29.02 8.55 -5.45
C ARG A 26 -28.81 10.06 -5.48
N ASN A 27 -29.52 10.79 -6.34
CA ASN A 27 -29.35 12.23 -6.57
C ASN A 27 -27.88 12.64 -6.86
N ILE A 28 -27.21 11.84 -7.70
CA ILE A 28 -25.81 12.05 -8.08
C ILE A 28 -25.71 12.56 -9.53
N ARG A 29 -24.57 13.14 -9.88
CA ARG A 29 -24.26 13.51 -11.28
C ARG A 29 -22.79 13.19 -11.57
N PRO A 30 -22.45 11.92 -11.80
CA PRO A 30 -21.06 11.51 -11.98
C PRO A 30 -20.51 12.08 -13.28
N LYS A 31 -19.25 12.54 -13.22
CA LYS A 31 -18.56 13.14 -14.37
C LYS A 31 -17.62 12.14 -15.03
N LEU A 32 -17.79 11.95 -16.33
CA LEU A 32 -16.98 11.11 -17.20
C LEU A 32 -16.20 11.97 -18.19
N VAL A 33 -14.87 11.84 -18.18
CA VAL A 33 -13.98 12.53 -19.13
C VAL A 33 -13.52 11.54 -20.19
N GLY A 34 -13.75 11.86 -21.46
CA GLY A 34 -13.25 11.11 -22.61
C GLY A 34 -12.09 11.82 -23.29
N PHE A 35 -10.97 11.13 -23.52
CA PHE A 35 -9.82 11.67 -24.24
C PHE A 35 -9.74 11.18 -25.68
N LEU A 36 -9.94 12.08 -26.63
CA LEU A 36 -9.78 11.82 -28.06
C LEU A 36 -8.46 12.41 -28.56
N ALA A 37 -7.50 11.55 -28.88
CA ALA A 37 -6.15 11.94 -29.31
C ALA A 37 -5.75 11.39 -30.69
N ASN A 38 -6.70 10.79 -31.42
CA ASN A 38 -6.54 10.32 -32.78
C ASN A 38 -7.55 10.99 -33.72
N GLU A 39 -7.30 10.88 -35.02
CA GLU A 39 -8.17 11.41 -36.08
C GLU A 39 -9.04 10.31 -36.71
N ASP A 40 -9.20 9.16 -36.04
CA ASP A 40 -9.97 8.05 -36.58
C ASP A 40 -11.48 8.42 -36.65
N PRO A 41 -12.10 8.43 -37.85
CA PRO A 41 -13.52 8.71 -37.99
C PRO A 41 -14.43 7.77 -37.18
N ALA A 42 -14.00 6.54 -36.92
CA ALA A 42 -14.74 5.59 -36.09
C ALA A 42 -14.71 6.00 -34.61
N ALA A 43 -13.55 6.44 -34.11
CA ALA A 43 -13.38 6.93 -32.74
C ALA A 43 -14.19 8.23 -32.49
N ILE A 44 -14.18 9.17 -33.45
CA ILE A 44 -14.97 10.40 -33.39
C ILE A 44 -16.46 10.09 -33.28
N LYS A 45 -17.00 9.23 -34.16
CA LYS A 45 -18.41 8.82 -34.12
C LYS A 45 -18.77 8.10 -32.82
N TYR A 46 -17.86 7.26 -32.31
CA TYR A 46 -18.07 6.57 -31.05
C TYR A 46 -18.11 7.55 -29.86
N ALA A 47 -17.28 8.59 -29.88
CA ALA A 47 -17.31 9.66 -28.88
C ALA A 47 -18.63 10.46 -28.90
N GLU A 48 -19.13 10.81 -30.09
CA GLU A 48 -20.44 11.48 -30.25
C GLU A 48 -21.60 10.62 -29.71
N TRP A 49 -21.57 9.31 -29.97
CA TRP A 49 -22.57 8.39 -29.44
C TRP A 49 -22.48 8.20 -27.93
N THR A 50 -21.26 8.20 -27.37
CA THR A 50 -21.04 8.14 -25.93
C THR A 50 -21.65 9.38 -25.27
N ALA A 51 -21.32 10.57 -25.77
CA ALA A 51 -21.89 11.83 -25.29
C ALA A 51 -23.42 11.85 -25.30
N LYS A 52 -24.03 11.38 -26.40
CA LYS A 52 -25.49 11.29 -26.51
C LYS A 52 -26.10 10.33 -25.48
N THR A 53 -25.47 9.19 -25.24
CA THR A 53 -25.98 8.19 -24.30
C THR A 53 -25.88 8.70 -22.85
N CYS A 54 -24.76 9.31 -22.48
CA CYS A 54 -24.56 9.92 -21.17
C CYS A 54 -25.58 11.03 -20.88
N ALA A 55 -25.88 11.86 -21.88
CA ALA A 55 -26.92 12.88 -21.77
C ALA A 55 -28.33 12.29 -21.56
N GLU A 56 -28.64 11.11 -22.14
CA GLU A 56 -29.93 10.43 -21.96
C GLU A 56 -30.09 9.80 -20.55
N THR A 57 -28.99 9.38 -19.94
CA THR A 57 -28.95 8.69 -18.64
C THR A 57 -28.71 9.62 -17.45
N GLY A 58 -28.16 10.83 -17.68
CA GLY A 58 -27.91 11.84 -16.64
C GLY A 58 -26.44 11.92 -16.18
N VAL A 59 -25.53 11.25 -16.89
CA VAL A 59 -24.08 11.33 -16.68
C VAL A 59 -23.53 12.61 -17.31
N ASP A 60 -22.66 13.33 -16.59
CA ASP A 60 -21.99 14.52 -17.13
C ASP A 60 -20.78 14.10 -17.96
N PHE A 61 -20.82 14.29 -19.28
CA PHE A 61 -19.77 13.84 -20.18
C PHE A 61 -18.96 15.01 -20.75
N GLU A 62 -17.65 14.97 -20.57
CA GLU A 62 -16.70 15.96 -21.08
C GLU A 62 -15.75 15.30 -22.09
N LEU A 63 -15.82 15.69 -23.36
CA LEU A 63 -14.89 15.22 -24.38
C LEU A 63 -13.70 16.18 -24.51
N ARG A 64 -12.51 15.72 -24.16
CA ARG A 64 -11.24 16.46 -24.31
C ARG A 64 -10.53 15.99 -25.57
N LYS A 65 -10.47 16.88 -26.58
CA LYS A 65 -9.61 16.68 -27.76
C LYS A 65 -8.21 17.17 -27.43
N VAL A 66 -7.24 16.26 -27.44
CA VAL A 66 -5.87 16.55 -26.99
C VAL A 66 -4.86 16.09 -28.02
N ASN A 67 -3.70 16.73 -28.07
CA ASN A 67 -2.60 16.23 -28.86
C ASN A 67 -2.13 14.89 -28.27
N LYS A 68 -1.84 13.89 -29.10
CA LYS A 68 -1.33 12.59 -28.65
C LYS A 68 -0.12 12.69 -27.72
N LEU A 69 0.78 13.68 -27.93
CA LEU A 69 1.96 13.89 -27.10
C LEU A 69 1.65 14.46 -25.70
N GLU A 70 0.51 15.11 -25.53
CA GLU A 70 0.07 15.73 -24.27
C GLU A 70 -0.91 14.84 -23.49
N LEU A 71 -1.37 13.75 -24.12
CA LEU A 71 -2.43 12.88 -23.58
C LEU A 71 -2.10 12.35 -22.18
N GLU A 72 -0.86 11.91 -21.94
CA GLU A 72 -0.43 11.40 -20.63
C GLU A 72 -0.55 12.46 -19.52
N GLY A 73 -0.08 13.68 -19.78
CA GLY A 73 -0.21 14.79 -18.83
C GLY A 73 -1.68 15.13 -18.56
N LYS A 74 -2.52 15.10 -19.59
CA LYS A 74 -3.96 15.35 -19.45
C LYS A 74 -4.72 14.24 -18.72
N ILE A 75 -4.32 12.98 -18.89
CA ILE A 75 -4.82 11.86 -18.08
C ILE A 75 -4.43 12.08 -16.62
N THR A 76 -3.19 12.51 -16.36
CA THR A 76 -2.70 12.80 -15.00
C THR A 76 -3.51 13.94 -14.35
N GLU A 77 -3.74 15.04 -15.06
CA GLU A 77 -4.61 16.14 -14.58
C GLU A 77 -6.02 15.65 -14.25
N ALA A 78 -6.62 14.79 -15.08
CA ALA A 78 -7.96 14.24 -14.83
C ALA A 78 -7.98 13.21 -13.69
N ASN A 79 -6.87 12.49 -13.47
CA ASN A 79 -6.73 11.60 -12.31
C ASN A 79 -6.72 12.41 -11.00
N GLU A 80 -6.12 13.60 -10.98
CA GLU A 80 -6.05 14.47 -9.81
C GLU A 80 -7.35 15.24 -9.53
N ASP A 81 -8.13 15.52 -10.56
CA ASP A 81 -9.38 16.29 -10.45
C ASP A 81 -10.46 15.48 -9.70
N LYS A 82 -10.76 15.88 -8.45
CA LYS A 82 -11.81 15.26 -7.63
C LYS A 82 -13.21 15.34 -8.24
N SER A 83 -13.46 16.29 -9.15
CA SER A 83 -14.74 16.39 -9.85
C SER A 83 -14.92 15.32 -10.93
N VAL A 84 -13.85 14.67 -11.36
CA VAL A 84 -13.87 13.63 -12.39
C VAL A 84 -14.01 12.26 -11.74
N ASN A 85 -15.09 11.55 -12.03
CA ASN A 85 -15.36 10.21 -11.48
C ASN A 85 -14.96 9.08 -12.42
N GLY A 86 -14.77 9.35 -13.70
CA GLY A 86 -14.32 8.33 -14.66
C GLY A 86 -13.56 8.93 -15.83
N ILE A 87 -12.65 8.14 -16.38
CA ILE A 87 -11.78 8.48 -17.50
C ILE A 87 -11.86 7.35 -18.52
N MET A 88 -12.06 7.72 -19.80
CA MET A 88 -11.93 6.81 -20.93
C MET A 88 -11.03 7.40 -22.01
N VAL A 89 -10.33 6.54 -22.76
CA VAL A 89 -9.39 6.96 -23.81
C VAL A 89 -9.72 6.24 -25.11
N TYR A 90 -9.90 7.00 -26.19
CA TYR A 90 -10.24 6.42 -27.49
C TYR A 90 -8.98 5.87 -28.17
N TYR A 91 -8.71 4.57 -27.99
CA TYR A 91 -7.61 3.84 -28.63
C TYR A 91 -7.93 3.42 -30.09
N PRO A 92 -6.90 3.15 -30.92
CA PRO A 92 -5.46 3.30 -30.66
C PRO A 92 -4.99 4.76 -30.80
N VAL A 93 -3.97 5.15 -30.03
CA VAL A 93 -3.39 6.52 -30.10
C VAL A 93 -2.01 6.48 -30.78
N PHE A 94 -1.12 5.66 -30.25
CA PHE A 94 0.21 5.38 -30.81
C PHE A 94 0.30 3.95 -31.36
N GLY A 95 -0.52 3.04 -30.84
CA GLY A 95 -0.47 1.60 -31.09
C GLY A 95 0.62 0.88 -30.29
N GLY A 96 0.50 -0.44 -30.19
CA GLY A 96 1.51 -1.30 -29.56
C GLY A 96 1.70 -1.03 -28.06
N LYS A 97 2.96 -1.05 -27.61
CA LYS A 97 3.32 -0.97 -26.18
C LYS A 97 3.03 0.39 -25.53
N GLN A 98 3.02 1.47 -26.31
CA GLN A 98 2.79 2.81 -25.77
C GLN A 98 1.32 3.02 -25.36
N ASP A 99 0.38 2.42 -26.08
CA ASP A 99 -1.03 2.43 -25.68
C ASP A 99 -1.26 1.58 -24.42
N LEU A 100 -0.56 0.46 -24.25
CA LEU A 100 -0.60 -0.33 -23.00
C LEU A 100 -0.08 0.45 -21.79
N TYR A 101 0.95 1.28 -22.00
CA TYR A 101 1.44 2.19 -20.97
C TYR A 101 0.37 3.23 -20.62
N LEU A 102 -0.23 3.89 -21.62
CA LEU A 102 -1.30 4.87 -21.40
C LEU A 102 -2.52 4.29 -20.66
N GLN A 103 -2.89 3.04 -20.96
CA GLN A 103 -3.95 2.32 -20.23
C GLN A 103 -3.62 2.20 -18.74
N SER A 104 -2.34 2.00 -18.41
CA SER A 104 -1.87 1.88 -17.03
C SER A 104 -1.66 3.24 -16.34
N CYS A 105 -1.71 4.36 -17.08
CA CYS A 105 -1.69 5.70 -16.51
C CYS A 105 -3.06 6.15 -15.98
N VAL A 106 -4.17 5.52 -16.40
CA VAL A 106 -5.50 5.82 -15.88
C VAL A 106 -5.63 5.20 -14.48
N SER A 107 -6.05 5.99 -13.49
CA SER A 107 -6.23 5.50 -12.12
C SER A 107 -7.24 4.35 -12.07
N GLU A 108 -6.95 3.32 -11.28
CA GLU A 108 -7.86 2.18 -11.06
C GLU A 108 -9.25 2.62 -10.58
N LEU A 109 -9.31 3.70 -9.81
CA LEU A 109 -10.57 4.24 -9.30
C LEU A 109 -11.34 5.04 -10.35
N LYS A 110 -10.72 5.41 -11.48
CA LYS A 110 -11.36 6.20 -12.54
C LYS A 110 -11.40 5.48 -13.89
N ASP A 111 -10.76 4.32 -14.03
CA ASP A 111 -10.74 3.55 -15.27
C ASP A 111 -12.08 2.83 -15.51
N VAL A 112 -13.00 3.54 -16.16
CA VAL A 112 -14.33 3.00 -16.50
C VAL A 112 -14.25 1.90 -17.57
N GLU A 113 -13.17 1.86 -18.34
CA GLU A 113 -13.00 0.90 -19.44
C GLU A 113 -12.44 -0.43 -18.97
N GLY A 114 -11.84 -0.50 -17.77
CA GLY A 114 -11.31 -1.71 -17.18
C GLY A 114 -10.03 -2.21 -17.87
N LEU A 115 -9.24 -1.30 -18.44
CA LEU A 115 -8.07 -1.61 -19.28
C LEU A 115 -6.73 -1.47 -18.55
N CYS A 116 -6.72 -0.90 -17.34
CA CYS A 116 -5.50 -0.83 -16.54
C CYS A 116 -4.95 -2.24 -16.24
N HIS A 117 -3.65 -2.32 -16.02
CA HIS A 117 -2.96 -3.60 -15.83
C HIS A 117 -3.61 -4.48 -14.74
N LYS A 118 -4.06 -3.89 -13.63
CA LYS A 118 -4.67 -4.63 -12.52
C LYS A 118 -6.00 -5.28 -12.89
N PHE A 119 -6.90 -4.55 -13.55
CA PHE A 119 -8.19 -5.12 -13.98
C PHE A 119 -8.01 -6.21 -15.02
N VAL A 120 -7.13 -5.99 -16.00
CA VAL A 120 -6.80 -7.00 -17.01
C VAL A 120 -6.19 -8.25 -16.34
N HIS A 121 -5.25 -8.06 -15.40
CA HIS A 121 -4.67 -9.16 -14.62
C HIS A 121 -5.75 -9.96 -13.87
N ASN A 122 -6.67 -9.28 -13.19
CA ASN A 122 -7.74 -9.90 -12.42
C ASN A 122 -8.70 -10.72 -13.28
N VAL A 123 -9.05 -10.22 -14.47
CA VAL A 123 -9.86 -10.96 -15.45
C VAL A 123 -9.18 -12.27 -15.84
N TYR A 124 -7.86 -12.24 -16.10
CA TYR A 124 -7.12 -13.45 -16.46
C TYR A 124 -6.99 -14.45 -15.30
N HIS A 125 -6.90 -13.95 -14.07
CA HIS A 125 -6.80 -14.79 -12.86
C HIS A 125 -8.16 -15.16 -12.24
N ASN A 126 -9.27 -14.77 -12.87
CA ASN A 126 -10.63 -15.00 -12.37
C ASN A 126 -10.86 -14.40 -10.96
N ILE A 127 -10.17 -13.29 -10.66
CA ILE A 127 -10.33 -12.52 -9.42
C ILE A 127 -11.55 -11.61 -9.57
N ARG A 128 -12.56 -11.81 -8.72
CA ARG A 128 -13.88 -11.13 -8.83
C ARG A 128 -14.02 -9.90 -7.96
N PHE A 129 -13.26 -9.84 -6.87
CA PHE A 129 -13.26 -8.77 -5.89
C PHE A 129 -11.85 -8.22 -5.72
N MET A 130 -11.75 -6.92 -5.45
CA MET A 130 -10.50 -6.17 -5.28
C MET A 130 -10.03 -6.16 -3.83
N ASP A 131 -10.87 -6.67 -2.94
CA ASP A 131 -10.76 -6.67 -1.48
C ASP A 131 -11.21 -8.02 -0.90
N ASP A 132 -10.68 -8.36 0.27
CA ASP A 132 -10.95 -9.63 0.94
C ASP A 132 -12.36 -9.69 1.57
N THR A 133 -12.99 -8.53 1.82
CA THR A 133 -14.34 -8.41 2.35
C THR A 133 -15.44 -8.52 1.29
N GLU A 134 -15.06 -8.75 0.01
CA GLU A 134 -15.96 -8.89 -1.14
C GLU A 134 -16.89 -7.68 -1.38
N THR A 135 -16.48 -6.48 -0.96
CA THR A 135 -17.27 -5.24 -1.11
C THR A 135 -16.98 -4.51 -2.43
N MET A 136 -15.75 -4.60 -2.94
CA MET A 136 -15.32 -3.96 -4.18
C MET A 136 -15.18 -4.98 -5.31
N LYS A 137 -16.17 -5.02 -6.21
CA LYS A 137 -16.09 -5.87 -7.40
C LYS A 137 -15.06 -5.32 -8.38
N CYS A 138 -14.24 -6.22 -8.92
CA CYS A 138 -13.31 -5.89 -10.00
C CYS A 138 -14.07 -5.30 -11.20
N ILE A 139 -13.54 -4.20 -11.75
CA ILE A 139 -14.04 -3.63 -13.00
C ILE A 139 -13.61 -4.55 -14.15
N ILE A 140 -14.52 -4.77 -15.10
CA ILE A 140 -14.33 -5.67 -16.24
C ILE A 140 -14.34 -4.84 -17.52
N PRO A 141 -13.49 -5.17 -18.51
CA PRO A 141 -13.50 -4.54 -19.82
C PRO A 141 -14.89 -4.40 -20.45
N CYS A 142 -15.26 -3.19 -20.85
CA CYS A 142 -16.62 -2.85 -21.28
C CYS A 142 -17.11 -3.66 -22.48
N THR A 143 -16.29 -3.83 -23.52
CA THR A 143 -16.69 -4.52 -24.76
C THR A 143 -16.81 -6.04 -24.56
N PRO A 144 -15.86 -6.72 -23.88
CA PRO A 144 -16.06 -8.10 -23.44
C PRO A 144 -17.31 -8.29 -22.57
N LEU A 145 -17.52 -7.41 -21.59
CA LEU A 145 -18.71 -7.46 -20.74
C LEU A 145 -20.00 -7.27 -21.54
N ALA A 146 -20.01 -6.38 -22.53
CA ALA A 146 -21.15 -6.18 -23.42
C ALA A 146 -21.49 -7.44 -24.22
N CYS A 147 -20.47 -8.14 -24.74
CA CYS A 147 -20.68 -9.42 -25.43
C CYS A 147 -21.30 -10.47 -24.48
N VAL A 148 -20.81 -10.56 -23.25
CA VAL A 148 -21.38 -11.46 -22.22
C VAL A 148 -22.85 -11.12 -21.93
N LYS A 149 -23.19 -9.84 -21.74
CA LYS A 149 -24.57 -9.40 -21.47
C LYS A 149 -25.50 -9.66 -22.67
N ILE A 150 -25.00 -9.54 -23.89
CA ILE A 150 -25.74 -9.91 -25.10
C ILE A 150 -26.00 -11.42 -25.13
N LEU A 151 -25.00 -12.24 -24.84
CA LEU A 151 -25.12 -13.70 -24.77
C LEU A 151 -26.13 -14.15 -23.70
N GLU A 152 -26.14 -13.49 -22.54
CA GLU A 152 -27.16 -13.69 -21.50
C GLU A 152 -28.57 -13.33 -22.02
N TYR A 153 -28.72 -12.17 -22.67
CA TYR A 153 -30.00 -11.69 -23.18
C TYR A 153 -30.62 -12.61 -24.23
N ILE A 154 -29.80 -13.19 -25.10
CA ILE A 154 -30.25 -14.09 -26.17
C ILE A 154 -30.45 -15.54 -25.69
N GLY A 155 -30.10 -15.86 -24.44
CA GLY A 155 -30.31 -17.18 -23.83
C GLY A 155 -29.22 -18.21 -24.13
N VAL A 156 -28.00 -17.79 -24.47
CA VAL A 156 -26.86 -18.73 -24.63
C VAL A 156 -26.38 -19.25 -23.27
N TYR A 157 -26.39 -18.37 -22.25
CA TYR A 157 -26.11 -18.74 -20.87
C TYR A 157 -27.26 -19.59 -20.32
N ASN A 158 -26.96 -20.79 -19.83
CA ASN A 158 -27.96 -21.65 -19.20
C ASN A 158 -28.16 -21.26 -17.72
N PRO A 159 -29.29 -20.65 -17.34
CA PRO A 159 -29.50 -20.17 -15.96
C PRO A 159 -29.69 -21.31 -14.95
N VAL A 160 -29.97 -22.54 -15.42
CA VAL A 160 -30.13 -23.72 -14.56
C VAL A 160 -28.78 -24.20 -14.01
N ILE A 161 -27.69 -23.90 -14.72
CA ILE A 161 -26.33 -24.26 -14.29
C ILE A 161 -25.83 -23.20 -13.27
N PRO A 162 -25.09 -23.61 -12.22
CA PRO A 162 -24.54 -22.67 -11.23
C PRO A 162 -23.77 -21.50 -11.83
N TYR A 163 -23.82 -20.36 -11.14
CA TYR A 163 -23.11 -19.14 -11.53
C TYR A 163 -21.60 -19.41 -11.67
N GLY A 164 -21.00 -18.96 -12.78
CA GLY A 164 -19.61 -19.29 -13.15
C GLY A 164 -19.43 -20.56 -13.97
N ASN A 165 -20.50 -21.30 -14.29
CA ASN A 165 -20.46 -22.50 -15.17
C ASN A 165 -21.54 -22.47 -16.26
N ARG A 166 -22.20 -21.34 -16.46
CA ARG A 166 -23.41 -21.20 -17.29
C ARG A 166 -23.18 -21.44 -18.79
N LEU A 167 -21.94 -21.48 -19.24
CA LEU A 167 -21.56 -21.80 -20.61
C LEU A 167 -21.01 -23.22 -20.78
N TYR A 168 -21.08 -24.06 -19.76
CA TYR A 168 -20.61 -25.44 -19.84
C TYR A 168 -21.23 -26.18 -21.04
N GLY A 169 -20.37 -26.81 -21.84
CA GLY A 169 -20.75 -27.54 -23.05
C GLY A 169 -20.97 -26.68 -24.30
N ARG A 170 -20.79 -25.36 -24.23
CA ARG A 170 -20.80 -24.47 -25.41
C ARG A 170 -19.42 -24.36 -26.04
N THR A 171 -19.39 -24.39 -27.37
CA THR A 171 -18.17 -24.10 -28.14
C THR A 171 -18.29 -22.75 -28.82
N ILE A 172 -17.33 -21.85 -28.58
CA ILE A 172 -17.38 -20.46 -29.04
C ILE A 172 -16.10 -20.12 -29.80
N ALA A 173 -16.20 -19.43 -30.95
CA ALA A 173 -15.06 -18.82 -31.61
C ALA A 173 -15.06 -17.30 -31.37
N VAL A 174 -13.91 -16.75 -30.97
CA VAL A 174 -13.66 -15.32 -30.85
C VAL A 174 -12.55 -14.95 -31.83
N ILE A 175 -12.88 -14.15 -32.82
CA ILE A 175 -12.00 -13.76 -33.92
C ILE A 175 -11.50 -12.34 -33.68
N ASN A 176 -10.18 -12.15 -33.84
CA ASN A 176 -9.37 -11.00 -33.43
C ASN A 176 -8.92 -11.09 -31.96
N ARG A 177 -7.79 -11.79 -31.71
CA ARG A 177 -7.15 -11.93 -30.39
C ARG A 177 -6.41 -10.66 -29.97
N SER A 178 -7.11 -9.53 -29.95
CA SER A 178 -6.57 -8.29 -29.37
C SER A 178 -6.51 -8.38 -27.85
N GLU A 179 -5.49 -7.76 -27.25
CA GLU A 179 -5.35 -7.68 -25.79
C GLU A 179 -6.41 -6.79 -25.12
N ILE A 180 -7.12 -5.97 -25.91
CA ILE A 180 -8.15 -5.04 -25.41
C ILE A 180 -9.52 -5.73 -25.33
N VAL A 181 -9.87 -6.59 -26.30
CA VAL A 181 -11.22 -7.16 -26.40
C VAL A 181 -11.20 -8.67 -26.57
N GLY A 182 -10.56 -9.18 -27.62
CA GLY A 182 -10.75 -10.57 -28.02
C GLY A 182 -10.20 -11.58 -27.01
N ARG A 183 -8.96 -11.36 -26.54
CA ARG A 183 -8.33 -12.27 -25.58
C ARG A 183 -8.98 -12.19 -24.18
N PRO A 184 -9.29 -11.00 -23.62
CA PRO A 184 -10.08 -10.92 -22.38
C PRO A 184 -11.46 -11.57 -22.50
N LEU A 185 -12.16 -11.39 -23.63
CA LEU A 185 -13.45 -12.04 -23.88
C LEU A 185 -13.32 -13.57 -23.89
N ALA A 186 -12.30 -14.11 -24.55
CA ALA A 186 -12.06 -15.55 -24.56
C ALA A 186 -11.81 -16.10 -23.15
N ALA A 187 -11.00 -15.40 -22.34
CA ALA A 187 -10.75 -15.75 -20.95
C ALA A 187 -12.03 -15.76 -20.10
N MET A 188 -12.86 -14.72 -20.21
CA MET A 188 -14.13 -14.62 -19.47
C MET A 188 -15.09 -15.76 -19.82
N LEU A 189 -15.29 -16.02 -21.12
CA LEU A 189 -16.19 -17.08 -21.59
C LEU A 189 -15.70 -18.48 -21.17
N ALA A 190 -14.39 -18.71 -21.19
CA ALA A 190 -13.80 -19.97 -20.73
C ALA A 190 -13.89 -20.14 -19.21
N ASN A 191 -13.70 -19.07 -18.43
CA ASN A 191 -13.90 -19.09 -16.97
C ASN A 191 -15.36 -19.46 -16.60
N ASP A 192 -16.34 -19.08 -17.45
CA ASP A 192 -17.75 -19.46 -17.31
C ASP A 192 -18.10 -20.85 -17.87
N GLY A 193 -17.10 -21.62 -18.31
CA GLY A 193 -17.21 -23.04 -18.67
C GLY A 193 -17.26 -23.36 -20.16
N ALA A 194 -17.17 -22.37 -21.06
CA ALA A 194 -17.12 -22.61 -22.49
C ALA A 194 -15.78 -23.20 -22.94
N LYS A 195 -15.79 -23.95 -24.05
CA LYS A 195 -14.58 -24.18 -24.87
C LYS A 195 -14.48 -23.02 -25.87
N VAL A 196 -13.43 -22.21 -25.79
CA VAL A 196 -13.31 -21.00 -26.61
C VAL A 196 -12.09 -21.08 -27.52
N TYR A 197 -12.32 -20.97 -28.83
CA TYR A 197 -11.28 -20.84 -29.84
C TYR A 197 -11.00 -19.35 -30.07
N SER A 198 -9.83 -18.89 -29.67
CA SER A 198 -9.34 -17.54 -29.94
C SER A 198 -8.52 -17.54 -31.23
N VAL A 199 -9.05 -16.88 -32.26
CA VAL A 199 -8.52 -16.91 -33.63
C VAL A 199 -7.83 -15.60 -33.95
N ASP A 200 -6.60 -15.70 -34.46
CA ASP A 200 -5.77 -14.58 -34.89
C ASP A 200 -4.98 -14.95 -36.16
N VAL A 201 -4.41 -13.94 -36.82
CA VAL A 201 -3.55 -14.15 -38.02
C VAL A 201 -2.32 -15.01 -37.73
N ASN A 202 -1.89 -15.07 -36.46
CA ASN A 202 -0.72 -15.82 -36.02
C ASN A 202 -1.04 -17.26 -35.55
N GLY A 203 -2.30 -17.70 -35.67
CA GLY A 203 -2.74 -19.04 -35.25
C GLY A 203 -3.95 -19.03 -34.32
N ILE A 204 -4.36 -20.22 -33.88
CA ILE A 204 -5.53 -20.46 -33.02
C ILE A 204 -5.08 -20.94 -31.64
N GLN A 205 -5.68 -20.35 -30.61
CA GLN A 205 -5.53 -20.78 -29.22
C GLN A 205 -6.85 -21.29 -28.65
N VAL A 206 -6.79 -22.34 -27.85
CA VAL A 206 -7.95 -22.90 -27.17
C VAL A 206 -7.90 -22.54 -25.70
N PHE A 207 -8.94 -21.83 -25.25
CA PHE A 207 -9.18 -21.46 -23.87
C PHE A 207 -10.21 -22.43 -23.29
N THR A 208 -9.83 -23.17 -22.24
CA THR A 208 -10.74 -24.05 -21.51
C THR A 208 -10.51 -23.96 -20.01
N ARG A 209 -11.48 -24.35 -19.20
CA ARG A 209 -11.28 -24.52 -17.74
C ARG A 209 -10.79 -25.93 -17.37
N GLY A 210 -10.30 -26.70 -18.34
CA GLY A 210 -9.89 -28.11 -18.19
C GLY A 210 -11.04 -29.11 -18.02
N THR A 211 -10.72 -30.40 -17.98
CA THR A 211 -11.69 -31.48 -17.76
C THR A 211 -12.11 -31.53 -16.28
N GLY A 212 -13.40 -31.32 -16.00
CA GLY A 212 -13.99 -31.60 -14.68
C GLY A 212 -14.07 -30.45 -13.67
N ILE A 213 -14.05 -29.17 -14.11
CA ILE A 213 -14.40 -27.99 -13.29
C ILE A 213 -13.44 -27.71 -12.10
N LYS A 214 -12.40 -28.53 -11.89
CA LYS A 214 -11.48 -28.42 -10.74
C LYS A 214 -10.58 -27.17 -10.74
N LEU A 215 -10.37 -26.51 -11.88
CA LEU A 215 -9.42 -25.40 -12.00
C LEU A 215 -10.07 -24.05 -11.67
N ALA A 216 -9.33 -23.24 -10.91
CA ALA A 216 -9.76 -21.89 -10.50
C ALA A 216 -9.76 -20.87 -11.65
N ARG A 217 -8.93 -21.09 -12.70
CA ARG A 217 -8.80 -20.25 -13.89
C ARG A 217 -8.74 -21.08 -15.17
N HIS A 218 -8.99 -20.43 -16.32
CA HIS A 218 -8.77 -21.03 -17.64
C HIS A 218 -7.30 -21.39 -17.90
N GLN A 219 -7.11 -22.35 -18.80
CA GLN A 219 -5.85 -22.75 -19.42
C GLN A 219 -5.90 -22.37 -20.90
N VAL A 220 -4.72 -22.12 -21.46
CA VAL A 220 -4.55 -21.74 -22.87
C VAL A 220 -3.59 -22.73 -23.51
N GLU A 221 -4.03 -23.34 -24.61
CA GLU A 221 -3.22 -24.27 -25.41
C GLU A 221 -3.20 -23.78 -26.87
N ASP A 222 -2.03 -23.79 -27.49
CA ASP A 222 -1.92 -23.54 -28.93
C ASP A 222 -2.37 -24.78 -29.71
N THR A 223 -3.07 -24.58 -30.83
CA THR A 223 -3.56 -25.67 -31.69
C THR A 223 -3.09 -25.51 -33.12
N ASN A 224 -2.88 -26.64 -33.80
CA ASN A 224 -2.57 -26.68 -35.23
C ASN A 224 -3.83 -26.65 -36.13
N ASP A 225 -5.02 -26.59 -35.53
CA ASP A 225 -6.30 -26.53 -36.25
C ASP A 225 -6.43 -25.21 -37.04
N THR A 226 -7.07 -25.24 -38.21
CA THR A 226 -7.35 -24.03 -38.99
C THR A 226 -8.73 -23.46 -38.72
N VAL A 227 -9.02 -22.28 -39.27
CA VAL A 227 -10.34 -21.63 -39.13
C VAL A 227 -11.44 -22.50 -39.74
N GLU A 228 -11.12 -23.19 -40.85
CA GLU A 228 -12.01 -24.12 -41.54
C GLU A 228 -12.34 -25.36 -40.71
N ASP A 229 -11.43 -25.81 -39.85
CA ASP A 229 -11.65 -26.95 -38.95
C ASP A 229 -12.51 -26.55 -37.74
N VAL A 230 -12.31 -25.35 -37.22
CA VAL A 230 -12.87 -24.90 -35.95
C VAL A 230 -14.26 -24.28 -36.07
N ILE A 231 -14.46 -23.38 -37.04
CA ILE A 231 -15.71 -22.61 -37.17
C ILE A 231 -16.96 -23.49 -37.34
N PRO A 232 -16.94 -24.62 -38.07
CA PRO A 232 -18.09 -25.52 -38.17
C PRO A 232 -18.51 -26.17 -36.85
N LEU A 233 -17.63 -26.24 -35.85
CA LEU A 233 -17.90 -26.84 -34.55
C LEU A 233 -18.56 -25.86 -33.56
N CYS A 234 -18.43 -24.55 -33.81
CA CYS A 234 -18.84 -23.50 -32.89
C CYS A 234 -20.35 -23.26 -32.88
N ASP A 235 -20.93 -23.16 -31.69
CA ASP A 235 -22.33 -22.75 -31.48
C ASP A 235 -22.49 -21.22 -31.56
N VAL A 236 -21.41 -20.50 -31.24
CA VAL A 236 -21.36 -19.03 -31.25
C VAL A 236 -20.08 -18.59 -31.97
N VAL A 237 -20.21 -17.62 -32.88
CA VAL A 237 -19.07 -17.00 -33.56
C VAL A 237 -19.13 -15.49 -33.32
N ILE A 238 -18.07 -14.98 -32.68
CA ILE A 238 -17.92 -13.57 -32.31
C ILE A 238 -16.73 -13.00 -33.09
N THR A 239 -16.93 -11.94 -33.85
CA THR A 239 -15.89 -11.33 -34.70
C THR A 239 -15.75 -9.83 -34.43
N GLY A 240 -14.52 -9.35 -34.50
CA GLY A 240 -14.22 -7.93 -34.34
C GLY A 240 -12.99 -7.44 -35.07
N VAL A 241 -12.75 -7.92 -36.30
CA VAL A 241 -11.63 -7.50 -37.12
C VAL A 241 -11.87 -6.06 -37.63
N PRO A 242 -10.97 -5.09 -37.33
CA PRO A 242 -11.18 -3.66 -37.62
C PRO A 242 -10.82 -3.30 -39.06
N THR A 243 -11.20 -4.12 -40.04
CA THR A 243 -11.03 -3.81 -41.47
C THR A 243 -12.26 -4.22 -42.27
N PRO A 244 -12.72 -3.37 -43.21
CA PRO A 244 -13.83 -3.71 -44.10
C PRO A 244 -13.48 -4.84 -45.08
N LYS A 245 -12.18 -5.14 -45.25
CA LYS A 245 -11.71 -6.22 -46.13
C LYS A 245 -12.01 -7.61 -45.59
N TYR A 246 -12.19 -7.74 -44.28
CA TYR A 246 -12.43 -9.03 -43.65
C TYR A 246 -13.91 -9.39 -43.66
N LYS A 247 -14.22 -10.55 -44.22
CA LYS A 247 -15.56 -11.16 -44.26
C LYS A 247 -15.45 -12.63 -43.88
N MET A 248 -16.18 -13.02 -42.85
CA MET A 248 -16.35 -14.41 -42.43
C MET A 248 -17.27 -15.12 -43.44
N PRO A 249 -16.78 -16.16 -44.13
CA PRO A 249 -17.58 -16.90 -45.10
C PRO A 249 -18.79 -17.57 -44.45
N THR A 250 -19.99 -17.30 -44.95
CA THR A 250 -21.22 -17.92 -44.43
C THR A 250 -21.22 -19.44 -44.67
N SER A 251 -20.47 -19.93 -45.65
CA SER A 251 -20.31 -21.36 -45.95
C SER A 251 -19.68 -22.17 -44.81
N LEU A 252 -18.77 -21.57 -44.02
CA LEU A 252 -18.06 -22.27 -42.92
C LEU A 252 -18.88 -22.35 -41.62
N LEU A 253 -19.87 -21.47 -41.46
CA LEU A 253 -20.63 -21.38 -40.22
C LEU A 253 -21.54 -22.60 -40.02
N LYS A 254 -21.73 -23.03 -38.77
CA LYS A 254 -22.71 -24.06 -38.40
C LYS A 254 -24.15 -23.57 -38.62
N ASP A 255 -25.04 -24.44 -39.09
CA ASP A 255 -26.47 -24.11 -39.19
C ASP A 255 -27.06 -23.79 -37.81
N GLY A 256 -27.73 -22.65 -37.70
CA GLY A 256 -28.29 -22.18 -36.44
C GLY A 256 -27.29 -21.48 -35.51
N VAL A 257 -26.08 -21.17 -35.97
CA VAL A 257 -25.06 -20.44 -35.19
C VAL A 257 -25.59 -19.09 -34.66
N VAL A 258 -25.07 -18.67 -33.51
CA VAL A 258 -25.22 -17.29 -33.03
C VAL A 258 -24.04 -16.46 -33.53
N ALA A 259 -24.32 -15.43 -34.32
CA ALA A 259 -23.30 -14.57 -34.91
C ALA A 259 -23.31 -13.18 -34.25
N ILE A 260 -22.17 -12.74 -33.69
CA ILE A 260 -22.00 -11.43 -33.04
C ILE A 260 -20.86 -10.66 -33.68
N ASN A 261 -21.15 -9.44 -34.13
CA ASN A 261 -20.14 -8.51 -34.64
C ASN A 261 -19.90 -7.38 -33.64
N PHE A 262 -18.66 -7.27 -33.13
CA PHE A 262 -18.24 -6.15 -32.28
C PHE A 262 -17.32 -5.15 -32.99
N SER A 263 -16.96 -5.38 -34.26
CA SER A 263 -16.23 -4.40 -35.08
C SER A 263 -17.14 -3.26 -35.54
N SER A 264 -16.54 -2.11 -35.81
CA SER A 264 -17.18 -1.01 -36.54
C SER A 264 -17.48 -1.39 -38.00
N SER A 265 -16.70 -2.32 -38.56
CA SER A 265 -16.91 -2.88 -39.89
C SER A 265 -17.82 -4.10 -39.84
N ALA A 266 -18.63 -4.32 -40.87
CA ALA A 266 -19.43 -5.53 -40.98
C ALA A 266 -18.52 -6.72 -41.32
N ASN A 267 -18.24 -7.61 -40.36
CA ASN A 267 -17.34 -8.74 -40.56
C ASN A 267 -18.01 -10.00 -41.10
N PHE A 268 -19.33 -10.08 -41.18
CA PHE A 268 -20.03 -11.20 -41.83
C PHE A 268 -20.43 -10.84 -43.27
N GLU A 269 -20.59 -11.87 -44.10
CA GLU A 269 -21.21 -11.74 -45.42
C GLU A 269 -22.71 -11.40 -45.31
N ASP A 270 -23.27 -10.78 -46.36
CA ASP A 270 -24.61 -10.21 -46.32
C ASP A 270 -25.71 -11.30 -46.21
N ASP A 271 -25.38 -12.53 -46.59
CA ASP A 271 -26.24 -13.70 -46.54
C ASP A 271 -26.23 -14.42 -45.17
N ILE A 272 -25.55 -13.90 -44.16
CA ILE A 272 -25.48 -14.48 -42.79
C ILE A 272 -26.84 -14.87 -42.20
N LYS A 273 -27.89 -14.11 -42.56
CA LYS A 273 -29.27 -14.34 -42.10
C LYS A 273 -29.89 -15.65 -42.61
N THR A 274 -29.29 -16.27 -43.63
CA THR A 274 -29.74 -17.57 -44.15
C THR A 274 -29.31 -18.72 -43.24
N LYS A 275 -28.22 -18.54 -42.47
CA LYS A 275 -27.58 -19.61 -41.69
C LYS A 275 -27.64 -19.41 -40.18
N ALA A 276 -27.50 -18.18 -39.70
CA ALA A 276 -27.54 -17.86 -38.28
C ALA A 276 -28.96 -18.00 -37.69
N SER A 277 -29.08 -18.52 -36.47
CA SER A 277 -30.34 -18.45 -35.73
C SER A 277 -30.57 -17.04 -35.15
N ILE A 278 -29.48 -16.41 -34.69
CA ILE A 278 -29.46 -15.09 -34.10
C ILE A 278 -28.27 -14.31 -34.67
N TYR A 279 -28.54 -13.08 -35.11
CA TYR A 279 -27.50 -12.17 -35.60
C TYR A 279 -27.51 -10.86 -34.83
N VAL A 280 -26.35 -10.48 -34.27
CA VAL A 280 -26.12 -9.22 -33.57
C VAL A 280 -25.13 -8.38 -34.39
N PRO A 281 -25.59 -7.33 -35.11
CA PRO A 281 -24.76 -6.60 -36.07
C PRO A 281 -23.76 -5.63 -35.43
N SER A 282 -24.00 -5.22 -34.17
CA SER A 282 -23.13 -4.32 -33.42
C SER A 282 -23.34 -4.49 -31.92
N VAL A 283 -22.34 -4.14 -31.11
CA VAL A 283 -22.41 -4.20 -29.64
C VAL A 283 -22.30 -2.83 -28.96
N GLY A 284 -21.91 -1.79 -29.69
CA GLY A 284 -21.46 -0.50 -29.12
C GLY A 284 -22.43 0.16 -28.13
N LYS A 285 -23.75 0.10 -28.37
CA LYS A 285 -24.73 0.67 -27.41
C LYS A 285 -24.76 -0.07 -26.07
N VAL A 286 -24.47 -1.38 -26.06
CA VAL A 286 -24.34 -2.15 -24.81
C VAL A 286 -23.00 -1.84 -24.16
N THR A 287 -21.93 -1.66 -24.94
CA THR A 287 -20.62 -1.24 -24.43
C THR A 287 -20.71 0.08 -23.66
N VAL A 288 -21.37 1.10 -24.22
CA VAL A 288 -21.55 2.40 -23.53
C VAL A 288 -22.37 2.25 -22.25
N ALA A 289 -23.43 1.42 -22.25
CA ALA A 289 -24.19 1.15 -21.03
C ALA A 289 -23.36 0.42 -19.96
N MET A 290 -22.44 -0.47 -20.36
CA MET A 290 -21.52 -1.11 -19.41
C MET A 290 -20.48 -0.13 -18.86
N LEU A 291 -20.03 0.82 -19.70
CA LEU A 291 -19.13 1.89 -19.28
C LEU A 291 -19.78 2.77 -18.21
N GLU A 292 -21.02 3.21 -18.42
CA GLU A 292 -21.78 3.97 -17.42
C GLU A 292 -22.04 3.17 -16.13
N ARG A 293 -22.28 1.86 -16.25
CA ARG A 293 -22.40 0.97 -15.09
C ARG A 293 -21.10 0.88 -14.29
N ASN A 294 -19.95 0.79 -14.98
CA ASN A 294 -18.64 0.82 -14.35
C ASN A 294 -18.40 2.17 -13.67
N LEU A 295 -18.77 3.28 -14.32
CA LEU A 295 -18.70 4.64 -13.74
C LEU A 295 -19.47 4.75 -12.42
N LEU A 296 -20.70 4.24 -12.35
CA LEU A 296 -21.46 4.27 -11.09
C LEU A 296 -20.78 3.48 -9.97
N ARG A 297 -20.20 2.31 -10.28
CA ARG A 297 -19.45 1.54 -9.30
C ARG A 297 -18.19 2.25 -8.83
N LEU A 298 -17.46 2.84 -9.76
CA LEU A 298 -16.25 3.59 -9.44
C LEU A 298 -16.56 4.85 -8.63
N HIS A 299 -17.68 5.53 -8.93
CA HIS A 299 -18.20 6.60 -8.10
C HIS A 299 -18.53 6.13 -6.68
N ASP A 300 -19.18 4.97 -6.54
CA ASP A 300 -19.42 4.38 -5.21
C ASP A 300 -18.11 4.04 -4.50
N TYR A 301 -17.10 3.50 -5.20
CA TYR A 301 -15.79 3.21 -4.58
C TYR A 301 -15.04 4.48 -4.19
N GLN A 302 -15.07 5.52 -5.01
CA GLN A 302 -14.48 6.82 -4.67
C GLN A 302 -15.15 7.42 -3.43
N ASN A 303 -16.47 7.28 -3.31
CA ASN A 303 -17.22 7.85 -2.19
C ASN A 303 -17.12 6.99 -0.91
N ASN A 304 -17.12 5.67 -1.05
CA ASN A 304 -16.86 4.74 0.04
C ASN A 304 -15.40 4.83 0.51
N LEU A 305 -14.45 5.19 -0.36
CA LEU A 305 -13.08 5.51 0.05
C LEU A 305 -12.98 6.88 0.75
N THR A 306 -13.90 7.82 0.48
CA THR A 306 -14.01 9.06 1.26
C THR A 306 -14.77 8.89 2.57
N GLU A 307 -15.62 7.88 2.72
CA GLU A 307 -16.32 7.58 4.00
C GLU A 307 -15.71 6.45 4.83
N GLU A 308 -14.97 5.49 4.26
CA GLU A 308 -14.44 4.32 4.99
C GLU A 308 -13.07 3.84 4.46
N SER A 309 -12.01 4.51 4.91
CA SER A 309 -10.84 3.86 5.54
C SER A 309 -10.07 4.95 6.29
N LYS A 310 -10.68 5.44 7.37
CA LYS A 310 -9.97 6.20 8.38
C LYS A 310 -9.08 5.20 9.12
N ASN A 311 -7.89 4.97 8.59
CA ASN A 311 -6.89 4.14 9.23
C ASN A 311 -6.36 4.92 10.44
N TYR A 312 -6.75 4.48 11.62
CA TYR A 312 -6.35 5.11 12.86
C TYR A 312 -5.10 4.42 13.41
N ILE A 313 -4.21 5.22 13.99
CA ILE A 313 -3.04 4.71 14.69
C ILE A 313 -3.16 5.12 16.15
N LEU A 314 -3.14 4.14 17.04
CA LEU A 314 -3.02 4.40 18.46
C LEU A 314 -1.55 4.48 18.83
N LEU A 315 -1.11 5.63 19.31
CA LEU A 315 0.26 5.83 19.77
C LEU A 315 0.33 5.54 21.29
N ILE A 316 1.12 4.55 21.68
CA ILE A 316 1.43 4.25 23.08
C ILE A 316 2.82 4.83 23.37
N VAL A 317 2.88 5.78 24.30
CA VAL A 317 4.03 6.67 24.46
C VAL A 317 4.68 6.51 25.82
N HIS A 318 6.01 6.31 25.82
CA HIS A 318 6.87 6.78 26.90
C HIS A 318 7.17 8.28 26.74
N LEU A 319 6.85 9.00 27.82
CA LEU A 319 6.44 10.41 27.83
C LEU A 319 7.43 11.44 27.28
N THR A 320 8.74 11.29 27.47
CA THR A 320 9.68 12.40 27.20
C THR A 320 9.90 12.68 25.71
N VAL A 321 9.85 11.65 24.87
CA VAL A 321 9.99 11.82 23.41
C VAL A 321 8.63 12.12 22.77
N GLY A 322 7.55 11.54 23.32
CA GLY A 322 6.23 11.69 22.72
C GLY A 322 5.65 13.08 22.89
N SER A 323 5.95 13.80 23.98
CA SER A 323 5.55 15.21 24.11
C SER A 323 6.15 16.09 23.01
N GLU A 324 7.40 15.84 22.64
CA GLU A 324 8.11 16.51 21.55
C GLU A 324 7.56 16.13 20.18
N PHE A 325 7.14 14.88 20.00
CA PHE A 325 6.44 14.42 18.81
C PHE A 325 5.10 15.14 18.64
N TRP A 326 4.23 15.12 19.65
CA TRP A 326 2.91 15.77 19.56
C TRP A 326 3.01 17.28 19.36
N ARG A 327 3.98 17.95 19.99
CA ARG A 327 4.27 19.36 19.74
C ARG A 327 4.56 19.64 18.26
N GLN A 328 5.40 18.80 17.65
CA GLN A 328 5.75 18.91 16.23
C GLN A 328 4.53 18.65 15.33
N ILE A 329 3.75 17.61 15.63
CA ILE A 329 2.54 17.26 14.87
C ILE A 329 1.49 18.38 14.97
N CYS A 330 1.22 18.93 16.16
CA CYS A 330 0.30 20.07 16.33
C CYS A 330 0.72 21.26 15.46
N SER A 331 2.01 21.61 15.48
CA SER A 331 2.53 22.69 14.63
C SER A 331 2.38 22.40 13.13
N GLU A 332 2.60 21.15 12.70
CA GLU A 332 2.45 20.73 11.30
C GLU A 332 1.00 20.69 10.80
N HIS A 333 0.04 20.53 11.69
CA HIS A 333 -1.40 20.50 11.40
C HIS A 333 -2.13 21.81 11.71
N GLY A 334 -1.42 22.82 12.27
CA GLY A 334 -2.01 24.11 12.64
C GLY A 334 -2.99 23.99 13.81
N ILE A 335 -2.66 23.14 14.78
CA ILE A 335 -3.43 22.92 16.00
C ILE A 335 -2.70 23.64 17.14
N SER A 336 -3.42 24.46 17.90
CA SER A 336 -2.89 25.17 19.06
C SER A 336 -2.57 24.22 20.21
N ASN A 337 -1.90 24.73 21.25
CA ASN A 337 -1.44 23.90 22.37
C ASN A 337 -2.58 23.31 23.23
N ASP A 338 -3.80 23.85 23.11
CA ASP A 338 -5.01 23.37 23.78
C ASP A 338 -5.90 22.48 22.90
N GLY A 339 -5.50 22.20 21.65
CA GLY A 339 -6.24 21.36 20.72
C GLY A 339 -7.20 22.12 19.81
N THR A 340 -7.27 23.45 19.89
CA THR A 340 -8.09 24.27 18.97
C THR A 340 -7.46 24.31 17.58
N LEU A 341 -8.27 24.24 16.54
CA LEU A 341 -7.78 24.42 15.18
C LEU A 341 -7.58 25.91 14.88
N GLU A 342 -6.40 26.29 14.41
CA GLU A 342 -6.12 27.66 14.00
C GLU A 342 -6.92 28.03 12.73
N GLU A 343 -7.40 29.28 12.63
CA GLU A 343 -8.27 29.70 11.51
C GLU A 343 -7.63 29.46 10.13
N PHE A 344 -6.32 29.69 10.04
CA PHE A 344 -5.54 29.48 8.81
C PHE A 344 -5.38 27.99 8.43
N ALA A 345 -5.73 27.06 9.33
CA ALA A 345 -5.52 25.63 9.16
C ALA A 345 -6.76 24.85 8.68
N THR A 346 -7.86 25.56 8.41
CA THR A 346 -9.15 24.98 7.98
C THR A 346 -9.09 24.30 6.60
N GLU A 347 -8.26 24.80 5.67
CA GLU A 347 -8.18 24.33 4.27
C GLU A 347 -6.84 23.63 3.90
N GLY A 348 -6.23 22.91 4.86
CA GLY A 348 -4.85 22.38 4.74
C GLY A 348 -4.60 21.20 3.80
N GLY A 349 -5.65 20.44 3.43
CA GLY A 349 -5.50 19.21 2.64
C GLY A 349 -4.75 18.07 3.35
N ASP A 350 -4.50 18.20 4.65
CA ASP A 350 -3.86 17.26 5.54
C ASP A 350 -4.89 16.37 6.26
N ARG A 351 -4.50 15.14 6.57
CA ARG A 351 -5.30 14.16 7.31
C ARG A 351 -4.98 14.22 8.80
N LYS A 352 -5.79 14.96 9.54
CA LYS A 352 -5.69 15.08 11.01
C LYS A 352 -6.25 13.84 11.73
N ASP A 353 -7.21 13.17 11.10
CA ASP A 353 -7.95 12.00 11.61
C ASP A 353 -7.08 10.79 11.97
N VAL A 354 -5.91 10.65 11.33
CA VAL A 354 -4.99 9.51 11.55
C VAL A 354 -4.48 9.46 12.99
N PHE A 355 -4.11 10.61 13.54
CA PHE A 355 -3.49 10.74 14.86
C PHE A 355 -4.36 11.47 15.89
N PHE A 356 -5.36 12.23 15.45
CA PHE A 356 -6.28 12.94 16.33
C PHE A 356 -7.71 12.41 16.16
N TYR A 357 -8.48 12.48 17.22
CA TYR A 357 -9.93 12.47 17.13
C TYR A 357 -10.46 13.87 17.41
N GLN A 358 -11.61 14.21 16.82
CA GLN A 358 -12.27 15.48 17.05
C GLN A 358 -13.32 15.29 18.13
N ALA A 359 -13.25 16.08 19.20
CA ALA A 359 -14.24 16.12 20.26
C ALA A 359 -15.48 16.93 19.84
N ASP A 360 -16.58 16.79 20.60
CA ASP A 360 -17.85 17.47 20.34
C ASP A 360 -17.75 19.02 20.38
N ASP A 361 -16.71 19.54 21.04
CA ASP A 361 -16.41 20.96 21.16
C ASP A 361 -15.39 21.45 20.10
N GLU A 362 -15.20 20.66 19.03
CA GLU A 362 -14.31 20.89 17.89
C GLU A 362 -12.80 20.85 18.22
N HIS A 363 -12.41 20.48 19.45
CA HIS A 363 -10.99 20.28 19.79
C HIS A 363 -10.44 18.99 19.19
N TYR A 364 -9.20 19.05 18.72
CA TYR A 364 -8.43 17.89 18.27
C TYR A 364 -7.65 17.30 19.43
N ILE A 365 -7.99 16.06 19.79
CA ILE A 365 -7.36 15.34 20.89
C ILE A 365 -6.47 14.21 20.32
N PRO A 366 -5.20 14.10 20.74
CA PRO A 366 -4.32 13.02 20.32
C PRO A 366 -4.85 11.63 20.70
N ARG A 367 -4.79 10.68 19.76
CA ARG A 367 -4.95 9.23 20.00
C ARG A 367 -3.68 8.69 20.65
N ALA A 368 -3.42 9.11 21.88
CA ALA A 368 -2.20 8.82 22.62
C ALA A 368 -2.49 8.26 24.01
N LEU A 369 -1.88 7.13 24.36
CA LEU A 369 -1.84 6.61 25.72
C LEU A 369 -0.49 6.96 26.36
N LEU A 370 -0.55 7.68 27.47
CA LEU A 370 0.62 8.14 28.22
C LEU A 370 0.78 7.26 29.47
N LEU A 371 1.74 6.33 29.43
CA LEU A 371 1.93 5.34 30.49
C LEU A 371 3.30 5.50 31.16
N ASP A 372 3.31 5.78 32.46
CA ASP A 372 4.55 5.75 33.25
C ASP A 372 4.29 5.30 34.69
N LEU A 373 5.26 4.57 35.22
CA LEU A 373 5.27 4.12 36.61
C LEU A 373 5.80 5.22 37.55
N GLU A 374 6.41 6.27 37.00
CA GLU A 374 6.91 7.42 37.75
C GLU A 374 6.12 8.71 37.41
N PRO A 375 5.67 9.48 38.43
CA PRO A 375 4.82 10.65 38.20
C PRO A 375 5.57 11.85 37.60
N ARG A 376 6.90 11.91 37.79
CA ARG A 376 7.73 13.09 37.46
C ARG A 376 7.52 13.58 36.02
N VAL A 377 7.49 12.67 35.05
CA VAL A 377 7.38 13.08 33.63
C VAL A 377 5.94 13.48 33.30
N ILE A 378 4.96 12.81 33.89
CA ILE A 378 3.53 13.14 33.72
C ILE A 378 3.22 14.52 34.33
N ASP A 379 3.74 14.79 35.52
CA ASP A 379 3.56 16.08 36.20
C ASP A 379 4.18 17.23 35.38
N ASN A 380 5.33 17.00 34.74
CA ASN A 380 5.91 17.98 33.82
C ASN A 380 4.99 18.28 32.63
N ILE A 381 4.37 17.26 32.02
CA ILE A 381 3.41 17.45 30.91
C ILE A 381 2.17 18.20 31.40
N LYS A 382 1.62 17.82 32.57
CA LYS A 382 0.47 18.50 33.20
C LYS A 382 0.75 19.95 33.59
N SER A 383 2.01 20.31 33.82
CA SER A 383 2.44 21.69 34.06
C SER A 383 2.84 22.46 32.79
N SER A 384 2.89 21.77 31.64
CA SER A 384 3.31 22.36 30.37
C SER A 384 2.18 23.10 29.66
N ALA A 385 2.52 23.87 28.63
CA ALA A 385 1.52 24.53 27.78
C ALA A 385 0.58 23.55 27.04
N PHE A 386 0.95 22.27 26.93
CA PHE A 386 0.19 21.21 26.26
C PHE A 386 -0.65 20.37 27.24
N ALA A 387 -0.80 20.81 28.50
CA ALA A 387 -1.53 20.05 29.52
C ALA A 387 -2.98 19.73 29.11
N ASN A 388 -3.64 20.66 28.40
CA ASN A 388 -5.03 20.53 27.98
C ASN A 388 -5.20 19.79 26.63
N LEU A 389 -4.10 19.43 25.95
CA LEU A 389 -4.17 18.73 24.67
C LEU A 389 -4.58 17.26 24.84
N TYR A 390 -4.08 16.60 25.89
CA TYR A 390 -4.26 15.16 26.09
C TYR A 390 -5.56 14.85 26.84
N ASN A 391 -6.24 13.76 26.46
CA ASN A 391 -7.34 13.23 27.25
C ASN A 391 -6.82 12.79 28.63
N PRO A 392 -7.33 13.35 29.76
CA PRO A 392 -6.90 12.96 31.09
C PRO A 392 -7.12 11.49 31.40
N GLU A 393 -8.13 10.85 30.79
CA GLU A 393 -8.39 9.42 30.96
C GLU A 393 -7.36 8.53 30.26
N ASN A 394 -6.55 9.09 29.34
CA ASN A 394 -5.51 8.40 28.60
C ASN A 394 -4.14 8.51 29.28
N ILE A 395 -4.09 9.07 30.50
CA ILE A 395 -2.87 9.25 31.29
C ILE A 395 -2.90 8.27 32.46
N PHE A 396 -1.96 7.33 32.46
CA PHE A 396 -1.79 6.38 33.55
C PHE A 396 -0.54 6.70 34.38
N THR A 397 -0.73 6.82 35.70
CA THR A 397 0.32 6.89 36.71
C THR A 397 0.11 5.79 37.75
N SER A 398 1.15 5.03 38.10
CA SER A 398 1.08 4.05 39.18
C SER A 398 0.76 4.72 40.54
N LYS A 399 -0.27 4.23 41.23
CA LYS A 399 -0.71 4.72 42.55
C LYS A 399 0.23 4.28 43.69
N ASP A 400 0.96 3.18 43.48
CA ASP A 400 1.78 2.53 44.51
C ASP A 400 3.17 3.19 44.70
N GLY A 401 3.48 4.26 43.95
CA GLY A 401 4.61 5.14 44.20
C GLY A 401 6.01 4.52 44.07
N GLY A 402 6.12 3.30 43.53
CA GLY A 402 7.39 2.64 43.25
C GLY A 402 7.64 2.60 41.75
N GLY A 403 8.50 3.47 41.22
CA GLY A 403 8.92 3.39 39.82
C GLY A 403 9.61 2.06 39.48
N ALA A 404 9.98 1.87 38.21
CA ALA A 404 10.71 0.67 37.81
C ALA A 404 12.16 0.63 38.34
N GLY A 405 12.71 1.77 38.77
CA GLY A 405 14.05 1.85 39.37
C GLY A 405 15.16 1.36 38.44
N ASN A 406 15.01 1.57 37.13
CA ASN A 406 15.92 1.10 36.08
C ASN A 406 16.13 -0.42 36.02
N ILE A 407 15.18 -1.22 36.52
CA ILE A 407 15.23 -2.68 36.52
C ILE A 407 14.03 -3.22 35.72
N TRP A 408 14.30 -4.00 34.67
CA TRP A 408 13.26 -4.55 33.78
C TRP A 408 12.17 -5.36 34.53
N PRO A 409 12.50 -6.30 35.43
CA PRO A 409 11.49 -7.08 36.16
C PRO A 409 10.52 -6.24 36.99
N ASN A 410 10.97 -5.12 37.57
CA ASN A 410 10.09 -4.22 38.31
C ASN A 410 9.03 -3.64 37.37
N GLY A 411 9.45 -3.14 36.21
CA GLY A 411 8.53 -2.60 35.20
C GLY A 411 7.53 -3.66 34.72
N TYR A 412 8.00 -4.86 34.42
CA TYR A 412 7.16 -5.95 33.93
C TYR A 412 6.17 -6.46 34.99
N THR A 413 6.64 -6.72 36.23
CA THR A 413 5.78 -7.22 37.31
C THR A 413 4.74 -6.18 37.73
N GLN A 414 5.11 -4.88 37.72
CA GLN A 414 4.14 -3.83 38.00
C GLN A 414 3.09 -3.75 36.90
N ALA A 415 3.50 -3.80 35.63
CA ALA A 415 2.59 -3.82 34.49
C ALA A 415 1.58 -4.97 34.58
N GLU A 416 2.03 -6.17 34.99
CA GLU A 416 1.18 -7.33 35.18
C GLU A 416 0.08 -7.10 36.24
N LYS A 417 0.42 -6.45 37.36
CA LYS A 417 -0.57 -6.13 38.42
C LYS A 417 -1.63 -5.13 37.99
N MET A 418 -1.28 -4.23 37.08
CA MET A 418 -2.16 -3.18 36.53
C MET A 418 -2.61 -3.51 35.10
N SER A 419 -2.55 -4.79 34.71
CA SER A 419 -2.85 -5.21 33.35
C SER A 419 -4.28 -4.87 32.94
N GLU A 420 -5.25 -4.99 33.85
CA GLU A 420 -6.65 -4.69 33.56
C GLU A 420 -6.81 -3.19 33.26
N ASP A 421 -6.35 -2.32 34.15
CA ASP A 421 -6.41 -0.85 33.97
C ASP A 421 -5.75 -0.41 32.64
N ILE A 422 -4.56 -0.92 32.33
CA ILE A 422 -3.83 -0.54 31.12
C ILE A 422 -4.54 -1.06 29.86
N MET A 423 -5.01 -2.32 29.87
CA MET A 423 -5.68 -2.89 28.70
C MET A 423 -7.06 -2.30 28.49
N ASP A 424 -7.79 -1.94 29.54
CA ASP A 424 -9.08 -1.24 29.42
C ASP A 424 -8.90 0.13 28.74
N MET A 425 -7.81 0.85 29.03
CA MET A 425 -7.47 2.09 28.33
C MET A 425 -7.16 1.85 26.84
N VAL A 426 -6.42 0.77 26.52
CA VAL A 426 -6.12 0.37 25.14
C VAL A 426 -7.39 0.00 24.39
N ASP A 427 -8.26 -0.80 25.00
CA ASP A 427 -9.52 -1.25 24.42
C ASP A 427 -10.45 -0.07 24.15
N ARG A 428 -10.59 0.86 25.11
CA ARG A 428 -11.42 2.06 24.93
C ARG A 428 -10.98 2.86 23.69
N GLU A 429 -9.69 3.10 23.53
CA GLU A 429 -9.17 3.85 22.38
C GLU A 429 -9.23 3.06 21.07
N ALA A 430 -9.05 1.74 21.13
CA ALA A 430 -9.19 0.86 19.98
C ALA A 430 -10.65 0.78 19.50
N ASP A 431 -11.61 0.68 20.42
CA ASP A 431 -13.05 0.63 20.13
C ASP A 431 -13.59 1.99 19.65
N ASN A 432 -12.99 3.10 20.12
CA ASN A 432 -13.25 4.45 19.60
C ASN A 432 -12.66 4.72 18.20
N SER A 433 -12.07 3.69 17.57
CA SER A 433 -11.43 3.80 16.25
C SER A 433 -12.18 2.91 15.24
N ASP A 434 -12.90 3.52 14.28
CA ASP A 434 -13.70 2.78 13.26
C ASP A 434 -12.88 1.72 12.50
N SER A 435 -11.62 2.03 12.17
CA SER A 435 -10.67 1.10 11.55
C SER A 435 -9.25 1.30 12.09
N LEU A 436 -8.96 0.69 13.24
CA LEU A 436 -7.61 0.67 13.80
C LEU A 436 -6.64 -0.07 12.87
N GLU A 437 -5.57 0.58 12.43
CA GLU A 437 -4.55 -0.03 11.58
C GLU A 437 -3.49 -0.76 12.41
N GLY A 438 -3.04 -0.14 13.51
CA GLY A 438 -2.01 -0.69 14.36
C GLY A 438 -1.65 0.19 15.55
N PHE A 439 -0.70 -0.30 16.32
CA PHE A 439 -0.13 0.36 17.48
C PHE A 439 1.28 0.86 17.15
N MET A 440 1.57 2.10 17.55
CA MET A 440 2.93 2.62 17.56
C MET A 440 3.43 2.73 18.99
N LEU A 441 4.46 1.97 19.37
CA LEU A 441 5.05 2.01 20.71
C LEU A 441 6.36 2.81 20.70
N LEU A 442 6.38 3.92 21.41
CA LEU A 442 7.59 4.72 21.61
C LEU A 442 8.16 4.42 23.00
N HIS A 443 9.36 3.82 23.06
CA HIS A 443 9.94 3.38 24.34
C HIS A 443 11.48 3.34 24.32
N SER A 444 12.09 3.30 25.51
CA SER A 444 13.52 3.07 25.69
C SER A 444 13.79 1.62 26.09
N ILE A 445 14.77 0.97 25.47
CA ILE A 445 15.14 -0.42 25.79
C ILE A 445 16.12 -0.52 26.98
N ALA A 446 16.57 0.62 27.52
CA ALA A 446 17.60 0.68 28.55
C ALA A 446 17.04 0.95 29.96
N GLY A 447 15.97 1.73 30.06
CA GLY A 447 15.33 2.08 31.32
C GLY A 447 14.49 0.95 31.91
N GLY A 448 14.01 1.08 33.14
CA GLY A 448 13.19 0.06 33.79
C GLY A 448 11.77 0.01 33.26
N THR A 449 11.12 1.17 33.14
CA THR A 449 9.73 1.27 32.67
C THR A 449 9.65 0.95 31.18
N GLY A 450 10.40 1.69 30.34
CA GLY A 450 10.38 1.51 28.89
C GLY A 450 10.74 0.10 28.41
N SER A 451 11.64 -0.57 29.13
CA SER A 451 12.00 -1.95 28.78
C SER A 451 11.01 -2.95 29.37
N GLY A 452 10.69 -2.88 30.66
CA GLY A 452 9.82 -3.84 31.35
C GLY A 452 8.33 -3.72 30.99
N LEU A 453 7.74 -2.54 31.22
CA LEU A 453 6.33 -2.25 30.84
C LEU A 453 6.16 -2.34 29.32
N GLY A 454 7.13 -1.83 28.55
CA GLY A 454 7.11 -1.96 27.09
C GLY A 454 7.11 -3.42 26.62
N SER A 455 7.91 -4.28 27.24
CA SER A 455 7.93 -5.72 26.92
C SER A 455 6.60 -6.40 27.23
N PHE A 456 5.99 -6.08 28.39
CA PHE A 456 4.67 -6.58 28.76
C PHE A 456 3.59 -6.17 27.74
N LEU A 457 3.58 -4.90 27.34
CA LEU A 457 2.64 -4.39 26.35
C LEU A 457 2.80 -5.07 24.99
N LEU A 458 4.03 -5.30 24.52
CA LEU A 458 4.27 -5.99 23.25
C LEU A 458 3.67 -7.41 23.25
N GLU A 459 3.85 -8.16 24.33
CA GLU A 459 3.24 -9.49 24.47
C GLU A 459 1.71 -9.41 24.47
N LYS A 460 1.12 -8.54 25.31
CA LYS A 460 -0.34 -8.43 25.44
C LYS A 460 -1.03 -7.89 24.19
N LEU A 461 -0.43 -6.94 23.50
CA LEU A 461 -0.97 -6.40 22.24
C LEU A 461 -0.95 -7.45 21.14
N ASN A 462 0.15 -8.21 21.02
CA ASN A 462 0.26 -9.27 20.04
C ASN A 462 -0.77 -10.39 20.27
N ASP A 463 -1.03 -10.74 21.55
CA ASP A 463 -2.03 -11.75 21.90
C ASP A 463 -3.48 -11.25 21.73
N ARG A 464 -3.78 -10.01 22.15
CA ARG A 464 -5.15 -9.45 22.11
C ARG A 464 -5.54 -8.96 20.72
N TYR A 465 -4.59 -8.44 19.95
CA TYR A 465 -4.79 -7.85 18.62
C TYR A 465 -3.89 -8.48 17.55
N PRO A 466 -3.96 -9.80 17.29
CA PRO A 466 -3.03 -10.52 16.41
C PRO A 466 -3.11 -10.13 14.92
N LYS A 467 -4.12 -9.34 14.53
CA LYS A 467 -4.30 -8.84 13.15
C LYS A 467 -3.86 -7.40 12.97
N LYS A 468 -3.40 -6.72 14.02
CA LYS A 468 -3.02 -5.31 14.00
C LYS A 468 -1.51 -5.20 14.00
N LEU A 469 -0.98 -4.24 13.24
CA LEU A 469 0.46 -4.04 13.17
C LEU A 469 0.99 -3.43 14.46
N ILE A 470 2.16 -3.89 14.90
CA ILE A 470 2.89 -3.35 16.04
C ILE A 470 4.21 -2.77 15.50
N GLN A 471 4.26 -1.44 15.39
CA GLN A 471 5.49 -0.73 15.06
C GLN A 471 6.08 -0.10 16.31
N THR A 472 7.40 -0.21 16.51
CA THR A 472 8.06 0.46 17.64
C THR A 472 9.05 1.51 17.18
N TYR A 473 9.16 2.59 17.95
CA TYR A 473 10.26 3.54 17.92
C TYR A 473 11.09 3.29 19.17
N SER A 474 12.13 2.49 19.04
CA SER A 474 12.91 1.99 20.17
C SER A 474 14.20 2.79 20.29
N VAL A 475 14.36 3.50 21.41
CA VAL A 475 15.56 4.27 21.72
C VAL A 475 16.62 3.35 22.33
N PHE A 476 17.72 3.18 21.62
CA PHE A 476 18.88 2.42 22.04
C PHE A 476 19.82 3.31 22.87
N PRO A 477 20.38 2.77 23.96
CA PRO A 477 21.28 3.50 24.84
C PRO A 477 22.59 3.83 24.13
N ASP A 478 23.26 4.86 24.63
CA ASP A 478 24.64 5.13 24.24
C ASP A 478 25.52 3.96 24.70
N SER A 479 26.15 3.29 23.74
CA SER A 479 27.02 2.13 23.96
C SER A 479 28.51 2.50 24.03
N ILE A 480 28.83 3.79 23.84
CA ILE A 480 30.19 4.32 23.73
C ILE A 480 30.60 5.02 25.04
N GLU A 481 29.70 5.78 25.65
CA GLU A 481 29.92 6.36 26.99
C GLU A 481 29.35 5.47 28.10
N VAL A 482 29.94 5.56 29.31
CA VAL A 482 29.46 4.80 30.46
C VAL A 482 28.08 5.33 30.86
N SER A 483 27.02 4.57 30.54
CA SER A 483 25.68 4.88 31.04
C SER A 483 25.66 4.93 32.57
N ASP A 484 24.93 5.90 33.14
CA ASP A 484 24.69 5.99 34.59
C ASP A 484 24.04 4.71 35.17
N THR A 485 23.43 3.88 34.32
CA THR A 485 22.77 2.62 34.71
C THR A 485 23.62 1.40 34.36
N VAL A 486 24.25 0.80 35.37
CA VAL A 486 25.12 -0.39 35.21
C VAL A 486 24.41 -1.66 34.73
N VAL A 487 23.09 -1.77 34.96
CA VAL A 487 22.28 -2.93 34.58
C VAL A 487 21.64 -2.83 33.19
N GLN A 488 21.90 -1.74 32.45
CA GLN A 488 21.32 -1.47 31.13
C GLN A 488 21.47 -2.63 30.13
N PRO A 489 22.61 -3.35 30.04
CA PRO A 489 22.71 -4.50 29.13
C PRO A 489 21.71 -5.62 29.43
N TYR A 490 21.36 -5.86 30.70
CA TYR A 490 20.34 -6.86 31.06
C TYR A 490 18.95 -6.44 30.60
N ASN A 491 18.56 -5.19 30.87
CA ASN A 491 17.28 -4.62 30.42
C ASN A 491 17.14 -4.69 28.90
N SER A 492 18.20 -4.29 28.18
CA SER A 492 18.21 -4.27 26.71
C SER A 492 18.09 -5.66 26.12
N MET A 493 18.73 -6.68 26.70
CA MET A 493 18.61 -8.06 26.20
C MET A 493 17.20 -8.63 26.35
N LEU A 494 16.56 -8.40 27.51
CA LEU A 494 15.18 -8.84 27.76
C LEU A 494 14.19 -8.15 26.82
N ALA A 495 14.34 -6.83 26.62
CA ALA A 495 13.52 -6.07 25.69
C ALA A 495 13.74 -6.49 24.22
N LEU A 496 14.98 -6.75 23.81
CA LEU A 496 15.30 -7.18 22.44
C LEU A 496 14.64 -8.51 22.08
N LYS A 497 14.51 -9.47 23.02
CA LYS A 497 13.77 -10.71 22.78
C LYS A 497 12.32 -10.42 22.37
N ARG A 498 11.65 -9.50 23.07
CA ARG A 498 10.25 -9.14 22.78
C ARG A 498 10.08 -8.32 21.53
N LEU A 499 10.99 -7.38 21.29
CA LEU A 499 11.04 -6.67 20.01
C LEU A 499 11.17 -7.65 18.84
N THR A 500 12.01 -8.68 18.96
CA THR A 500 12.23 -9.67 17.90
C THR A 500 11.02 -10.58 17.65
N ASN A 501 10.25 -10.90 18.70
CA ASN A 501 9.19 -11.91 18.61
C ASN A 501 7.78 -11.32 18.47
N ASN A 502 7.55 -10.09 18.94
CA ASN A 502 6.22 -9.51 19.12
C ASN A 502 6.01 -8.18 18.38
N ALA A 503 7.02 -7.64 17.68
CA ALA A 503 6.87 -6.44 16.85
C ALA A 503 6.96 -6.79 15.36
N ASP A 504 6.16 -6.13 14.53
CA ASP A 504 6.21 -6.26 13.08
C ASP A 504 7.31 -5.40 12.46
N SER A 505 7.62 -4.25 13.07
CA SER A 505 8.61 -3.30 12.59
C SER A 505 9.24 -2.53 13.75
N VAL A 506 10.57 -2.48 13.81
CA VAL A 506 11.31 -1.74 14.85
C VAL A 506 12.16 -0.66 14.22
N VAL A 507 11.79 0.61 14.42
CA VAL A 507 12.58 1.77 14.01
C VAL A 507 13.63 2.04 15.09
N VAL A 508 14.89 1.81 14.76
CA VAL A 508 16.01 1.93 15.70
C VAL A 508 16.49 3.38 15.78
N LEU A 509 16.52 3.91 16.99
CA LEU A 509 17.00 5.26 17.31
C LEU A 509 18.20 5.16 18.26
N ASP A 510 19.41 5.38 17.78
CA ASP A 510 20.64 5.22 18.57
C ASP A 510 21.09 6.55 19.18
N ASN A 511 21.05 6.65 20.51
CA ASN A 511 21.49 7.86 21.21
C ASN A 511 22.95 8.25 20.90
N ALA A 512 23.85 7.29 20.67
CA ALA A 512 25.23 7.60 20.30
C ALA A 512 25.31 8.31 18.94
N ALA A 513 24.50 7.87 17.97
CA ALA A 513 24.43 8.48 16.65
C ALA A 513 23.72 9.84 16.67
N LEU A 514 22.66 9.97 17.48
CA LEU A 514 21.93 11.23 17.69
C LEU A 514 22.83 12.30 18.29
N SER A 515 23.57 11.97 19.37
CA SER A 515 24.54 12.85 20.01
C SER A 515 25.64 13.27 19.03
N ARG A 516 26.20 12.34 18.25
CA ARG A 516 27.16 12.66 17.19
C ARG A 516 26.59 13.65 16.17
N ILE A 517 25.36 13.46 15.70
CA ILE A 517 24.73 14.37 14.74
C ILE A 517 24.54 15.76 15.36
N ALA A 518 24.10 15.85 16.62
CA ALA A 518 23.96 17.12 17.32
C ALA A 518 25.30 17.87 17.44
N ILE A 519 26.39 17.17 17.76
CA ILE A 519 27.74 17.74 17.85
C ILE A 519 28.26 18.16 16.47
N ASP A 520 28.27 17.24 15.50
CA ASP A 520 28.92 17.46 14.21
C ASP A 520 28.15 18.41 13.29
N ARG A 521 26.81 18.41 13.37
CA ARG A 521 25.94 19.09 12.38
C ARG A 521 25.19 20.28 12.94
N LEU A 522 24.80 20.22 14.21
CA LEU A 522 24.15 21.35 14.89
C LEU A 522 25.16 22.22 15.66
N HIS A 523 26.41 21.77 15.78
CA HIS A 523 27.49 22.46 16.50
C HIS A 523 27.18 22.68 17.99
N ILE A 524 26.48 21.71 18.60
CA ILE A 524 26.15 21.71 20.02
C ILE A 524 27.28 20.99 20.77
N GLN A 525 27.97 21.67 21.68
CA GLN A 525 29.13 21.09 22.38
C GLN A 525 28.75 19.95 23.34
N GLN A 526 27.60 20.06 24.02
CA GLN A 526 27.05 19.02 24.90
C GLN A 526 25.54 18.91 24.63
N PRO A 527 25.10 17.90 23.86
CA PRO A 527 23.69 17.76 23.51
C PRO A 527 22.87 17.32 24.73
N THR A 528 21.75 18.01 24.99
CA THR A 528 20.80 17.62 26.03
C THR A 528 19.83 16.54 25.53
N PHE A 529 19.15 15.85 26.45
CA PHE A 529 18.07 14.91 26.09
C PHE A 529 16.94 15.60 25.32
N GLU A 530 16.64 16.86 25.62
CA GLU A 530 15.62 17.62 24.87
C GLU A 530 16.03 17.81 23.40
N GLN A 531 17.29 18.16 23.14
CA GLN A 531 17.80 18.36 21.78
C GLN A 531 17.88 17.06 20.98
N THR A 532 18.23 15.95 21.63
CA THR A 532 18.20 14.63 20.98
C THR A 532 16.77 14.17 20.72
N ASN A 533 15.83 14.43 21.63
CA ASN A 533 14.40 14.15 21.44
C ASN A 533 13.79 14.96 20.28
N GLN A 534 14.24 16.20 20.04
CA GLN A 534 13.81 16.98 18.86
C GLN A 534 14.22 16.30 17.54
N LEU A 535 15.41 15.70 17.49
CA LEU A 535 15.85 14.94 16.32
C LEU A 535 15.00 13.69 16.12
N VAL A 536 14.67 12.98 17.21
CA VAL A 536 13.77 11.83 17.18
C VAL A 536 12.38 12.23 16.70
N SER A 537 11.81 13.29 17.25
CA SER A 537 10.51 13.84 16.85
C SER A 537 10.48 14.18 15.36
N THR A 538 11.54 14.80 14.83
CA THR A 538 11.67 15.09 13.39
C THR A 538 11.62 13.83 12.54
N VAL A 539 12.32 12.76 12.95
CA VAL A 539 12.31 11.47 12.24
C VAL A 539 10.95 10.82 12.29
N MET A 540 10.31 10.79 13.47
CA MET A 540 8.98 10.22 13.66
C MET A 540 7.92 10.98 12.85
N SER A 541 7.99 12.30 12.83
CA SER A 541 7.12 13.12 11.99
C SER A 541 7.34 12.80 10.49
N ALA A 542 8.60 12.70 10.07
CA ALA A 542 8.92 12.41 8.67
C ALA A 542 8.51 10.98 8.24
N SER A 543 8.67 9.97 9.10
CA SER A 543 8.29 8.57 8.80
C SER A 543 6.79 8.39 8.68
N THR A 544 6.02 9.20 9.40
CA THR A 544 4.54 9.19 9.40
C THR A 544 3.93 10.19 8.41
N SER A 545 4.76 10.93 7.67
CA SER A 545 4.27 12.01 6.81
C SER A 545 3.39 11.52 5.65
N THR A 546 3.65 10.33 5.09
CA THR A 546 2.81 9.75 4.02
C THR A 546 1.43 9.32 4.50
N LEU A 547 1.27 9.12 5.82
CA LEU A 547 -0.02 8.81 6.44
C LEU A 547 -0.84 10.09 6.65
N ARG A 548 -0.17 11.17 7.07
CA ARG A 548 -0.77 12.48 7.41
C ARG A 548 -1.01 13.37 6.21
N TYR A 549 -0.21 13.23 5.17
CA TYR A 549 -0.34 13.99 3.92
C TYR A 549 -0.56 13.00 2.78
N PRO A 550 -1.78 12.92 2.23
CA PRO A 550 -2.13 11.89 1.26
C PRO A 550 -1.28 12.03 -0.02
N GLY A 551 -0.58 10.96 -0.37
CA GLY A 551 0.23 10.81 -1.58
C GLY A 551 -0.31 9.71 -2.52
N TYR A 552 0.50 9.29 -3.50
CA TYR A 552 0.13 8.26 -4.47
C TYR A 552 0.52 6.83 -4.05
N MET A 553 1.53 6.67 -3.17
CA MET A 553 2.08 5.37 -2.78
C MET A 553 2.40 5.37 -1.28
N ASN A 554 2.24 4.21 -0.62
CA ASN A 554 2.57 3.99 0.80
C ASN A 554 1.81 4.93 1.76
N ASN A 555 0.51 5.05 1.55
CA ASN A 555 -0.40 5.88 2.36
C ASN A 555 -0.95 5.17 3.61
N ASP A 556 -0.60 3.90 3.79
CA ASP A 556 -0.95 3.09 4.95
C ASP A 556 0.33 2.48 5.55
N LEU A 557 0.30 2.19 6.85
CA LEU A 557 1.38 1.57 7.59
C LEU A 557 1.67 0.15 7.05
N VAL A 558 0.63 -0.58 6.63
CA VAL A 558 0.75 -1.91 6.04
C VAL A 558 1.66 -1.91 4.80
N SER A 559 1.44 -1.01 3.84
CA SER A 559 2.27 -0.95 2.63
C SER A 559 3.70 -0.51 2.94
N ILE A 560 3.88 0.42 3.90
CA ILE A 560 5.21 0.84 4.35
C ILE A 560 5.98 -0.37 4.91
N VAL A 561 5.38 -1.10 5.86
CA VAL A 561 6.00 -2.27 6.50
C VAL A 561 6.28 -3.38 5.48
N ALA A 562 5.30 -3.73 4.65
CA ALA A 562 5.44 -4.76 3.62
C ALA A 562 6.55 -4.44 2.60
N SER A 563 6.74 -3.16 2.27
CA SER A 563 7.82 -2.74 1.36
C SER A 563 9.22 -2.85 1.95
N LEU A 564 9.34 -2.69 3.27
CA LEU A 564 10.61 -2.63 3.98
C LEU A 564 11.04 -3.98 4.56
N ILE A 565 10.09 -4.86 4.86
CA ILE A 565 10.35 -6.08 5.64
C ILE A 565 9.89 -7.30 4.84
N PRO A 566 10.71 -7.80 3.90
CA PRO A 566 10.41 -9.04 3.17
C PRO A 566 10.64 -10.30 4.01
N THR A 567 11.36 -10.16 5.12
CA THR A 567 11.78 -11.23 6.04
C THR A 567 11.32 -10.89 7.45
N PRO A 568 10.29 -11.56 8.00
CA PRO A 568 9.61 -11.13 9.21
C PRO A 568 10.50 -10.96 10.45
N ARG A 569 11.54 -11.78 10.67
CA ARG A 569 12.45 -11.62 11.82
C ARG A 569 13.46 -10.49 11.64
N CYS A 570 13.88 -10.20 10.42
CA CYS A 570 14.79 -9.10 10.11
C CYS A 570 14.01 -7.79 9.87
N HIS A 571 13.33 -7.29 10.91
CA HIS A 571 12.44 -6.12 10.84
C HIS A 571 13.00 -4.85 11.50
N PHE A 572 14.30 -4.80 11.81
CA PHE A 572 14.93 -3.63 12.42
C PHE A 572 15.39 -2.63 11.34
N LEU A 573 14.77 -1.46 11.36
CA LEU A 573 14.97 -0.39 10.39
C LEU A 573 15.98 0.64 10.91
N THR A 574 16.95 0.96 10.06
CA THR A 574 17.88 2.07 10.26
C THR A 574 17.35 3.33 9.62
N THR A 575 17.52 4.46 10.30
CA THR A 575 17.06 5.76 9.80
C THR A 575 18.23 6.65 9.37
N ALA A 576 18.00 7.47 8.35
CA ALA A 576 18.88 8.58 7.99
C ALA A 576 18.06 9.77 7.55
N TYR A 577 18.48 10.98 7.90
CA TYR A 577 17.72 12.18 7.56
C TYR A 577 18.62 13.28 7.01
N THR A 578 18.08 14.08 6.10
CA THR A 578 18.77 15.23 5.53
C THR A 578 17.78 16.30 5.05
N PRO A 579 18.10 17.59 5.20
CA PRO A 579 19.29 18.16 5.83
C PRO A 579 19.18 18.27 7.37
N PHE A 580 20.29 18.01 8.05
CA PHE A 580 20.57 18.59 9.37
C PHE A 580 21.49 19.79 9.17
N SER A 581 20.98 20.99 9.38
CA SER A 581 21.75 22.24 9.40
C SER A 581 21.29 23.12 10.55
N SER A 582 22.23 23.83 11.17
CA SER A 582 21.94 24.89 12.13
C SER A 582 21.54 26.18 11.42
N GLU A 583 20.69 26.99 12.06
CA GLU A 583 20.24 28.30 11.56
C GLU A 583 21.40 29.23 11.14
N GLN A 584 22.58 29.10 11.76
CA GLN A 584 23.77 29.89 11.45
C GLN A 584 24.45 29.48 10.13
N VAL A 585 24.45 28.19 9.76
CA VAL A 585 24.99 27.69 8.48
C VAL A 585 24.01 27.99 7.32
N GLU A 586 22.75 28.24 7.64
CA GLU A 586 21.67 28.48 6.67
C GLU A 586 21.69 29.86 6.04
N LYS A 587 22.12 30.91 6.77
CA LYS A 587 22.35 32.24 6.19
C LYS A 587 23.41 32.24 5.09
N ALA A 588 24.37 31.29 5.13
CA ALA A 588 25.44 31.17 4.15
C ALA A 588 25.13 30.22 2.97
N LYS A 589 24.15 29.30 3.11
CA LYS A 589 23.80 28.28 2.09
C LYS A 589 22.60 28.62 1.22
N SER A 590 21.89 29.72 1.50
CA SER A 590 20.72 30.20 0.72
C SER A 590 20.99 30.43 -0.78
N ILE A 591 22.25 30.35 -1.23
CA ILE A 591 22.68 30.56 -2.61
C ILE A 591 22.64 29.27 -3.48
N ARG A 592 22.49 28.06 -2.90
CA ARG A 592 22.56 26.80 -3.68
C ARG A 592 21.26 25.97 -3.59
N LYS A 593 20.58 25.78 -4.74
CA LYS A 593 19.42 24.87 -4.85
C LYS A 593 19.85 23.43 -4.51
N THR A 594 19.25 22.83 -3.49
CA THR A 594 19.41 21.40 -3.19
C THR A 594 18.45 20.60 -4.05
N THR A 595 18.96 19.67 -4.84
CA THR A 595 18.14 18.82 -5.74
C THR A 595 17.71 17.52 -5.05
N VAL A 596 16.69 16.84 -5.59
CA VAL A 596 16.26 15.51 -5.13
C VAL A 596 17.42 14.51 -5.15
N LEU A 597 18.25 14.54 -6.21
CA LEU A 597 19.45 13.72 -6.30
C LEU A 597 20.45 14.00 -5.17
N ASP A 598 20.61 15.26 -4.76
CA ASP A 598 21.50 15.62 -3.66
C ASP A 598 20.99 15.06 -2.33
N VAL A 599 19.66 15.09 -2.11
CA VAL A 599 19.01 14.53 -0.93
C VAL A 599 19.21 13.02 -0.88
N MET A 600 18.80 12.28 -1.92
CA MET A 600 18.94 10.82 -1.96
C MET A 600 20.40 10.36 -1.83
N ARG A 601 21.34 11.06 -2.49
CA ARG A 601 22.77 10.78 -2.34
C ARG A 601 23.26 11.02 -0.91
N ARG A 602 22.77 12.06 -0.23
CA ARG A 602 23.12 12.34 1.17
C ARG A 602 22.53 11.29 2.10
N LEU A 603 21.31 10.82 1.86
CA LEU A 603 20.67 9.77 2.69
C LEU A 603 21.51 8.48 2.76
N LEU A 604 22.12 8.08 1.65
CA LEU A 604 23.00 6.91 1.60
C LEU A 604 24.35 7.10 2.31
N GLN A 605 24.74 8.34 2.65
CA GLN A 605 26.02 8.61 3.30
C GLN A 605 26.01 8.19 4.77
N PRO A 606 27.02 7.44 5.26
CA PRO A 606 27.08 6.98 6.64
C PRO A 606 26.94 8.09 7.70
N LYS A 607 27.44 9.30 7.40
CA LYS A 607 27.37 10.46 8.31
C LYS A 607 25.97 10.99 8.59
N ASN A 608 24.97 10.64 7.77
CA ASN A 608 23.58 11.06 7.98
C ASN A 608 22.73 9.93 8.59
N ARG A 609 23.32 8.74 8.83
CA ARG A 609 22.64 7.64 9.50
C ARG A 609 22.56 7.90 11.00
N MET A 610 21.40 7.62 11.57
CA MET A 610 21.05 7.84 12.96
C MET A 610 21.21 6.54 13.78
N VAL A 611 21.97 5.59 13.25
CA VAL A 611 22.39 4.36 13.93
C VAL A 611 23.88 4.15 13.71
N SER A 612 24.62 3.95 14.80
CA SER A 612 26.05 3.63 14.77
C SER A 612 26.22 2.14 14.51
N THR A 613 26.54 1.79 13.26
CA THR A 613 26.85 0.41 12.87
C THR A 613 28.25 0.33 12.28
N MET A 614 28.88 -0.84 12.41
CA MET A 614 30.14 -1.15 11.75
C MET A 614 29.84 -2.10 10.58
N PRO A 615 29.60 -1.59 9.36
CA PRO A 615 29.29 -2.44 8.21
C PRO A 615 30.50 -3.31 7.86
N SER A 616 30.25 -4.59 7.62
CA SER A 616 31.23 -5.51 7.05
C SER A 616 31.39 -5.24 5.55
N LYS A 617 32.40 -5.84 4.90
CA LYS A 617 32.51 -5.79 3.42
C LYS A 617 31.35 -6.49 2.71
N ARG A 618 30.62 -7.35 3.40
CA ARG A 618 29.47 -8.12 2.89
C ARG A 618 28.13 -7.49 3.25
N SER A 619 28.11 -6.50 4.15
CA SER A 619 26.87 -5.87 4.57
C SER A 619 26.14 -5.21 3.42
N CYS A 620 24.83 -5.42 3.38
CA CYS A 620 23.99 -5.03 2.27
C CYS A 620 22.61 -4.55 2.73
N TYR A 621 21.94 -3.83 1.84
CA TYR A 621 20.55 -3.42 1.98
C TYR A 621 19.61 -4.57 1.59
N ILE A 622 18.69 -4.90 2.47
CA ILE A 622 17.54 -5.76 2.15
C ILE A 622 16.50 -4.91 1.39
N SER A 623 16.20 -3.72 1.91
CA SER A 623 15.24 -2.78 1.33
C SER A 623 15.55 -1.34 1.76
N VAL A 624 15.06 -0.37 0.97
CA VAL A 624 15.17 1.06 1.26
C VAL A 624 13.88 1.76 0.84
N LEU A 625 13.35 2.61 1.73
CA LEU A 625 12.29 3.57 1.45
C LEU A 625 12.80 4.98 1.73
N ASP A 626 12.88 5.80 0.68
CA ASP A 626 13.17 7.24 0.80
C ASP A 626 11.86 8.02 0.79
N ILE A 627 11.54 8.70 1.88
CA ILE A 627 10.42 9.66 1.97
C ILE A 627 10.98 11.05 1.69
N ILE A 628 10.67 11.60 0.52
CA ILE A 628 11.12 12.93 0.09
C ILE A 628 9.98 13.91 0.33
N GLN A 629 10.26 14.95 1.09
CA GLN A 629 9.30 15.97 1.49
C GLN A 629 9.60 17.30 0.80
N GLY A 630 8.59 17.89 0.14
CA GLY A 630 8.67 19.24 -0.44
C GLY A 630 8.49 19.28 -1.96
N GLU A 631 9.01 20.32 -2.61
CA GLU A 631 8.88 20.52 -4.07
C GLU A 631 9.80 19.55 -4.84
N ALA A 632 9.30 18.35 -5.13
CA ALA A 632 10.01 17.33 -5.91
C ALA A 632 9.19 16.88 -7.12
N ASP A 633 9.79 16.96 -8.31
CA ASP A 633 9.21 16.45 -9.56
C ASP A 633 9.44 14.92 -9.65
N PRO A 634 8.40 14.10 -9.92
CA PRO A 634 8.54 12.65 -10.09
C PRO A 634 9.60 12.25 -11.14
N THR A 635 9.80 13.05 -12.19
CA THR A 635 10.80 12.78 -13.22
C THR A 635 12.24 12.89 -12.68
N ASP A 636 12.47 13.80 -11.74
CA ASP A 636 13.77 13.96 -11.08
C ASP A 636 14.06 12.85 -10.08
N VAL A 637 13.02 12.31 -9.43
CA VAL A 637 13.13 11.09 -8.61
C VAL A 637 13.59 9.91 -9.46
N HIS A 638 12.95 9.67 -10.60
CA HIS A 638 13.31 8.56 -11.49
C HIS A 638 14.76 8.67 -11.99
N LYS A 639 15.17 9.87 -12.45
CA LYS A 639 16.57 10.14 -12.84
C LYS A 639 17.55 9.92 -11.68
N SER A 640 17.14 10.25 -10.45
CA SER A 640 17.98 10.10 -9.26
C SER A 640 18.18 8.63 -8.90
N LEU A 641 17.12 7.83 -8.95
CA LEU A 641 17.18 6.38 -8.76
C LEU A 641 18.09 5.70 -9.78
N LEU A 642 17.97 6.05 -11.07
CA LEU A 642 18.83 5.52 -12.13
C LEU A 642 20.31 5.81 -11.84
N ARG A 643 20.65 7.05 -11.46
CA ARG A 643 22.03 7.44 -11.13
C ARG A 643 22.60 6.70 -9.91
N ILE A 644 21.77 6.45 -8.90
CA ILE A 644 22.17 5.68 -7.70
C ILE A 644 22.49 4.23 -8.08
N ARG A 645 21.66 3.63 -8.95
CA ARG A 645 21.86 2.26 -9.47
C ARG A 645 23.11 2.16 -10.35
N GLU A 646 23.29 3.07 -11.31
CA GLU A 646 24.46 3.10 -12.20
C GLU A 646 25.79 3.23 -11.43
N ARG A 647 25.81 4.07 -10.40
CA ARG A 647 27.00 4.30 -9.57
C ARG A 647 27.24 3.24 -8.50
N ARG A 648 26.32 2.28 -8.34
CA ARG A 648 26.37 1.23 -7.31
C ARG A 648 26.68 1.79 -5.92
N LEU A 649 26.01 2.89 -5.54
CA LEU A 649 26.22 3.55 -4.25
C LEU A 649 25.69 2.74 -3.06
N ALA A 650 24.85 1.73 -3.32
CA ALA A 650 24.30 0.81 -2.35
C ALA A 650 24.46 -0.63 -2.86
N SER A 651 24.89 -1.53 -1.97
CA SER A 651 24.94 -2.97 -2.21
C SER A 651 23.68 -3.61 -1.66
N PHE A 652 22.97 -4.39 -2.46
CA PHE A 652 21.72 -5.07 -2.07
C PHE A 652 21.95 -6.56 -1.84
N ILE A 653 20.98 -7.19 -1.19
CA ILE A 653 20.93 -8.65 -1.01
C ILE A 653 21.12 -9.40 -2.34
N PRO A 654 21.88 -10.51 -2.35
CA PRO A 654 22.17 -11.26 -3.57
C PRO A 654 21.05 -12.20 -4.02
N TRP A 655 20.10 -12.52 -3.13
CA TRP A 655 19.03 -13.50 -3.34
C TRP A 655 17.70 -12.89 -3.79
N GLY A 656 17.63 -11.56 -3.93
CA GLY A 656 16.42 -10.84 -4.33
C GLY A 656 16.71 -9.60 -5.18
N PRO A 657 15.69 -9.00 -5.81
CA PRO A 657 15.85 -7.75 -6.54
C PRO A 657 16.14 -6.58 -5.58
N ALA A 658 16.90 -5.59 -6.05
CA ALA A 658 17.16 -4.37 -5.28
C ALA A 658 15.88 -3.55 -5.07
N SER A 659 15.35 -3.55 -3.85
CA SER A 659 14.17 -2.78 -3.45
C SER A 659 14.57 -1.37 -2.97
N ILE A 660 14.40 -0.38 -3.86
CA ILE A 660 14.47 1.04 -3.51
C ILE A 660 13.13 1.66 -3.89
N GLN A 661 12.36 2.05 -2.89
CA GLN A 661 11.11 2.77 -3.05
C GLN A 661 11.30 4.23 -2.68
N VAL A 662 10.54 5.11 -3.34
CA VAL A 662 10.53 6.54 -3.03
C VAL A 662 9.09 6.97 -2.86
N ALA A 663 8.77 7.54 -1.71
CA ALA A 663 7.48 8.16 -1.45
C ALA A 663 7.65 9.68 -1.46
N LEU A 664 6.81 10.38 -2.21
CA LEU A 664 6.75 11.83 -2.22
C LEU A 664 5.67 12.27 -1.25
N SER A 665 6.05 13.12 -0.28
CA SER A 665 5.12 13.76 0.64
C SER A 665 5.16 15.27 0.47
N LYS A 666 4.01 15.91 0.62
CA LYS A 666 3.94 17.36 0.77
C LYS A 666 4.49 17.75 2.15
N LYS A 667 5.01 18.96 2.26
CA LYS A 667 5.34 19.57 3.56
C LYS A 667 4.11 20.26 4.13
N SER A 668 4.08 20.41 5.46
CA SER A 668 3.11 21.27 6.12
C SER A 668 3.12 22.66 5.49
N PRO A 669 1.96 23.23 5.12
CA PRO A 669 1.87 24.61 4.64
C PRO A 669 2.05 25.64 5.78
N TYR A 670 1.95 25.22 7.03
CA TYR A 670 1.96 26.10 8.21
C TYR A 670 3.37 26.32 8.76
N VAL A 671 4.23 25.31 8.63
CA VAL A 671 5.62 25.38 9.14
C VAL A 671 6.54 25.91 8.05
N GLN A 672 7.04 27.13 8.24
CA GLN A 672 8.06 27.68 7.36
C GLN A 672 9.38 26.94 7.55
N THR A 673 9.76 26.12 6.57
CA THR A 673 11.08 25.48 6.54
C THR A 673 11.97 26.17 5.52
N PRO A 674 13.24 26.47 5.86
CA PRO A 674 14.18 27.12 4.96
C PRO A 674 14.60 26.21 3.79
N HIS A 675 14.41 24.90 3.92
CA HIS A 675 14.74 23.91 2.89
C HIS A 675 13.55 23.59 2.01
N ARG A 676 13.67 23.80 0.69
CA ARG A 676 12.64 23.40 -0.27
C ARG A 676 12.39 21.88 -0.31
N VAL A 677 13.42 21.08 -0.04
CA VAL A 677 13.36 19.61 -0.08
C VAL A 677 14.10 19.04 1.12
N SER A 678 13.45 18.14 1.85
CA SER A 678 14.05 17.26 2.87
C SER A 678 13.80 15.80 2.50
N GLY A 679 14.52 14.89 3.14
CA GLY A 679 14.33 13.47 2.96
C GLY A 679 14.63 12.68 4.23
N LEU A 680 13.86 11.63 4.42
CA LEU A 680 14.09 10.57 5.39
C LEU A 680 14.32 9.27 4.62
N MET A 681 15.30 8.47 5.04
CA MET A 681 15.50 7.10 4.58
C MET A 681 15.16 6.16 5.72
N LEU A 682 14.25 5.23 5.46
CA LEU A 682 14.04 4.01 6.24
C LEU A 682 14.72 2.88 5.48
N ALA A 683 15.70 2.23 6.10
CA ALA A 683 16.48 1.19 5.42
C ALA A 683 16.61 -0.05 6.30
N ASN A 684 16.26 -1.20 5.73
CA ASN A 684 16.57 -2.49 6.31
C ASN A 684 17.97 -2.91 5.82
N HIS A 685 18.96 -2.86 6.72
CA HIS A 685 20.37 -3.04 6.37
C HIS A 685 21.05 -4.01 7.34
N THR A 686 21.76 -5.02 6.83
CA THR A 686 22.30 -6.13 7.63
C THR A 686 23.34 -5.68 8.66
N SER A 687 23.98 -4.51 8.49
CA SER A 687 24.93 -3.98 9.49
C SER A 687 24.31 -3.69 10.85
N ILE A 688 22.98 -3.67 10.98
CA ILE A 688 22.31 -3.56 12.27
C ILE A 688 22.70 -4.71 13.23
N ALA A 689 23.07 -5.89 12.70
CA ALA A 689 23.60 -6.99 13.49
C ALA A 689 24.82 -6.61 14.36
N SER A 690 25.63 -5.65 13.91
CA SER A 690 26.76 -5.14 14.71
C SER A 690 26.32 -4.40 15.98
N LEU A 691 25.13 -3.80 16.00
CA LEU A 691 24.54 -3.19 17.19
C LEU A 691 24.17 -4.28 18.20
N PHE A 692 23.45 -5.32 17.76
CA PHE A 692 23.04 -6.44 18.62
C PHE A 692 24.23 -7.21 19.18
N ARG A 693 25.29 -7.41 18.37
CA ARG A 693 26.53 -8.03 18.82
C ARG A 693 27.18 -7.26 19.96
N ARG A 694 27.23 -5.92 19.87
CA ARG A 694 27.74 -5.07 20.96
C ARG A 694 26.92 -5.23 22.23
N THR A 695 25.59 -5.27 22.11
CA THR A 695 24.70 -5.51 23.26
C THR A 695 24.96 -6.89 23.88
N CYS A 696 25.11 -7.92 23.06
CA CYS A 696 25.48 -9.27 23.50
C CYS A 696 26.84 -9.29 24.22
N ASP A 697 27.86 -8.63 23.67
CA ASP A 697 29.20 -8.57 24.28
C ASP A 697 29.18 -7.87 25.65
N GLN A 698 28.39 -6.79 25.79
CA GLN A 698 28.20 -6.09 27.05
C GLN A 698 27.46 -6.96 28.08
N TYR A 699 26.39 -7.63 27.65
CA TYR A 699 25.64 -8.58 28.46
C TYR A 699 26.53 -9.75 28.92
N ASP A 700 27.28 -10.37 28.01
CA ASP A 700 28.14 -11.53 28.30
C ASP A 700 29.23 -11.17 29.31
N LYS A 701 29.78 -9.94 29.27
CA LYS A 701 30.75 -9.45 30.26
C LYS A 701 30.17 -9.39 31.67
N LEU A 702 28.93 -8.96 31.83
CA LEU A 702 28.24 -8.90 33.12
C LEU A 702 27.82 -10.31 33.57
N ARG A 703 27.23 -11.08 32.66
CA ARG A 703 26.68 -12.42 32.92
C ARG A 703 27.76 -13.43 33.31
N LYS A 704 28.94 -13.41 32.66
CA LYS A 704 30.09 -14.27 33.03
C LYS A 704 30.57 -14.05 34.47
N ARG A 705 30.35 -12.87 35.03
CA ARG A 705 30.71 -12.51 36.41
C ARG A 705 29.52 -12.59 37.37
N ASN A 706 28.33 -12.93 36.88
CA ASN A 706 27.07 -12.86 37.62
C ASN A 706 26.86 -11.51 38.33
N ALA A 707 27.35 -10.43 37.71
CA ALA A 707 27.31 -9.10 38.31
C ALA A 707 25.88 -8.54 38.33
N PHE A 708 25.50 -7.87 39.42
CA PHE A 708 24.24 -7.13 39.58
C PHE A 708 22.94 -7.94 39.45
N LEU A 709 22.99 -9.27 39.60
CA LEU A 709 21.82 -10.15 39.47
C LEU A 709 20.91 -10.20 40.72
N GLU A 710 21.39 -9.75 41.87
CA GLU A 710 20.63 -9.81 43.14
C GLU A 710 19.30 -9.08 43.07
N GLN A 711 19.22 -7.99 42.31
CA GLN A 711 17.98 -7.24 42.12
C GLN A 711 16.98 -8.00 41.25
N TYR A 712 17.45 -8.77 40.27
CA TYR A 712 16.59 -9.56 39.38
C TYR A 712 16.04 -10.79 40.11
N ARG A 713 16.87 -11.48 40.91
CA ARG A 713 16.48 -12.67 41.68
C ARG A 713 15.37 -12.45 42.73
N LYS A 714 15.05 -11.20 43.05
CA LYS A 714 13.92 -10.87 43.93
C LYS A 714 12.56 -11.11 43.28
N HIS A 715 12.51 -11.30 41.97
CA HIS A 715 11.30 -11.52 41.19
C HIS A 715 11.11 -13.01 40.88
N ALA A 716 9.86 -13.48 40.90
CA ALA A 716 9.53 -14.89 40.71
C ALA A 716 10.12 -15.48 39.42
N ALA A 717 10.08 -14.73 38.31
CA ALA A 717 10.63 -15.14 37.02
C ALA A 717 12.15 -15.36 36.99
N PHE A 718 12.88 -14.94 38.04
CA PHE A 718 14.33 -15.07 38.15
C PHE A 718 14.78 -15.65 39.50
N ALA A 719 13.83 -16.15 40.31
CA ALA A 719 14.08 -16.56 41.68
C ALA A 719 14.78 -17.93 41.73
N ASP A 720 14.28 -18.90 40.96
CA ASP A 720 14.75 -20.29 40.98
C ASP A 720 15.82 -20.55 39.91
N ASP A 721 15.68 -19.95 38.72
CA ASP A 721 16.65 -20.02 37.64
C ASP A 721 16.81 -18.68 36.91
N LEU A 722 17.74 -18.64 35.95
CA LEU A 722 17.99 -17.47 35.09
C LEU A 722 17.75 -17.84 33.62
N GLU A 723 16.85 -18.78 33.35
CA GLU A 723 16.63 -19.31 32.00
C GLU A 723 16.14 -18.22 31.04
N GLU A 724 15.29 -17.29 31.51
CA GLU A 724 14.78 -16.18 30.71
C GLU A 724 15.89 -15.28 30.13
N PHE A 725 16.99 -15.14 30.87
CA PHE A 725 18.18 -14.43 30.40
C PHE A 725 18.92 -15.20 29.30
N ASP A 726 19.07 -16.51 29.49
CA ASP A 726 19.81 -17.36 28.56
C ASP A 726 19.00 -17.55 27.26
N ASP A 727 17.68 -17.66 27.35
CA ASP A 727 16.76 -17.67 26.21
C ASP A 727 16.75 -16.33 25.47
N SER A 728 16.69 -15.20 26.18
CA SER A 728 16.80 -13.88 25.55
C SER A 728 18.12 -13.72 24.79
N ARG A 729 19.22 -14.22 25.35
CA ARG A 729 20.53 -14.21 24.71
C ARG A 729 20.57 -15.08 23.46
N ARG A 730 19.89 -16.24 23.47
CA ARG A 730 19.76 -17.15 22.33
C ARG A 730 18.96 -16.51 21.20
N VAL A 731 17.78 -15.96 21.47
CA VAL A 731 16.92 -15.33 20.45
C VAL A 731 17.66 -14.19 19.74
N VAL A 732 18.37 -13.34 20.48
CA VAL A 732 19.16 -12.25 19.88
C VAL A 732 20.35 -12.79 19.09
N GLN A 733 20.95 -13.91 19.49
CA GLN A 733 22.01 -14.56 18.71
C GLN A 733 21.48 -15.08 17.37
N GLU A 734 20.35 -15.79 17.39
CA GLU A 734 19.71 -16.29 16.17
C GLU A 734 19.33 -15.15 15.21
N LEU A 735 18.88 -14.01 15.74
CA LEU A 735 18.63 -12.81 14.96
C LEU A 735 19.90 -12.29 14.29
N ILE A 736 21.03 -12.25 15.01
CA ILE A 736 22.33 -11.87 14.44
C ILE A 736 22.70 -12.83 13.30
N ASP A 737 22.58 -14.13 13.55
CA ASP A 737 22.95 -15.17 12.59
C ASP A 737 22.08 -15.09 11.32
N GLU A 738 20.78 -14.79 11.46
CA GLU A 738 19.85 -14.60 10.35
C GLU A 738 20.17 -13.34 9.52
N TYR A 739 20.55 -12.23 10.16
CA TYR A 739 21.04 -11.05 9.46
C TYR A 739 22.35 -11.30 8.71
N GLU A 740 23.24 -12.14 9.24
CA GLU A 740 24.47 -12.54 8.54
C GLU A 740 24.18 -13.51 7.39
N ALA A 741 23.22 -14.42 7.57
CA ALA A 741 22.77 -15.33 6.52
C ALA A 741 22.18 -14.56 5.33
N CYS A 742 21.44 -13.47 5.58
CA CYS A 742 20.92 -12.57 4.56
C CYS A 742 22.00 -12.00 3.63
N GLU A 743 23.26 -11.93 4.07
CA GLU A 743 24.39 -11.44 3.26
C GLU A 743 24.83 -12.47 2.19
N THR A 744 24.29 -13.68 2.21
CA THR A 744 24.69 -14.80 1.32
C THR A 744 23.60 -15.18 0.32
N PRO A 745 23.95 -15.66 -0.89
CA PRO A 745 22.95 -16.13 -1.87
C PRO A 745 22.11 -17.31 -1.39
N ASP A 746 22.65 -18.12 -0.47
CA ASP A 746 22.02 -19.34 0.04
C ASP A 746 20.89 -19.07 1.04
N TYR A 747 20.60 -17.79 1.37
CA TYR A 747 19.55 -17.40 2.30
C TYR A 747 18.17 -17.93 1.92
N VAL A 748 17.88 -18.12 0.62
CA VAL A 748 16.60 -18.73 0.16
C VAL A 748 16.37 -20.12 0.75
N ASN A 749 17.46 -20.83 1.11
CA ASN A 749 17.41 -22.14 1.75
C ASN A 749 17.62 -22.09 3.27
N TYR A 750 17.67 -20.90 3.87
CA TYR A 750 17.83 -20.71 5.31
C TYR A 750 16.56 -21.22 6.03
N GLY A 751 16.73 -22.06 7.05
CA GLY A 751 15.63 -22.73 7.76
C GLY A 751 15.11 -24.03 7.13
N LEU A 752 15.38 -24.31 5.84
CA LEU A 752 15.01 -25.58 5.18
C LEU A 752 15.98 -26.74 5.48
N LYS A 753 17.12 -26.46 6.11
CA LYS A 753 18.14 -27.47 6.44
C LYS A 753 17.75 -28.38 7.61
N ASP A 754 16.74 -28.02 8.40
CA ASP A 754 16.33 -28.75 9.61
C ASP A 754 15.07 -29.62 9.44
N THR A 755 14.53 -29.75 8.22
CA THR A 755 13.50 -30.75 7.93
C THR A 755 14.17 -31.94 7.24
N PRO A 756 14.30 -33.12 7.89
CA PRO A 756 14.64 -34.33 7.16
C PRO A 756 13.58 -34.51 6.08
N MET A 757 14.01 -34.60 4.81
CA MET A 757 13.16 -35.11 3.74
C MET A 757 12.82 -36.56 4.07
N GLU A 758 11.79 -36.80 4.87
CA GLU A 758 11.03 -38.03 4.78
C GLU A 758 10.25 -37.97 3.47
N THR A 759 10.67 -38.84 2.56
CA THR A 759 10.06 -39.20 1.28
C THR A 759 8.53 -39.16 1.29
N LEU A 760 7.96 -38.35 0.38
CA LEU A 760 6.61 -38.52 -0.18
C LEU A 760 6.66 -38.41 -1.70
#